data_AF-A0A2E0FEJ0-F1
#
_entry.id   AF-A0A2E0FEJ0-F1
#
_cell.length_a   1.000
_cell.length_b   1.000
_cell.length_c   1.000
_cell.angle_alpha   90.00
_cell.angle_beta   90.00
_cell.angle_gamma   90.00
#
_symmetry.space_group_name_H-M   'P 1'
#
loop_
_entity.id
_entity.type
_entity.pdbx_description
1 polymer ?
#
loop_
_entity_poly.entity_id
_entity_poly.type
_entity_poly.pdbx_seq_one_letter_code
_entity_poly.pdbx_strand_id
1 'polypeptide(L)'
;MTKVNAWIFFAILCLSSCGSDIDPGQVEGLPRSSSQIKQLEAIHNLSIENDEQFQILFGDLHVHTSYSIDAFTLELPMMGLQGIHDSGMACDFARYCASLDFFSFNDHAESLTPDHWQEQQVIINQCNMPNDSGEQDLVVFPGWEWTQVGTSKENHWGHRNVIFKSTQEIPPRPIGSRHPEMGLGIFDATRPAINAKYLDPLNFKRYSDLAWLLDEVESIPYCDERSLSRDLPLTCYEYAKTPGDLFSKLDEWGFDSIVIPHGTTWGSHVPYNASWDNRLNPIGHDPDKQILLEIMSGHGNSEEYRDFISVKELADGSKICPEPTNNYLPACWRAGEIMKSRCDGLSSSECEARVQLAKKYTIDAGPYSNMVFPELDPEEWLNANQCNDCFKPSFNYRPKQSAQYALAITNFDDVKFKRYKFGFIASTDDHTARPGTGYKQYDRRKMTFAAGVRSSWFNFNYAAEDPNFPEQPSPVAGEMQPDSERNSSFSYPGGIVAVHARSRSKEDIWEALKSRRAYGTSGPRILLWFELVNSIEGMIPMGSEVNMIESPVFKVKAAGSFVQKTGCPSDTYSNLSADRVNYICSGECYHPSDERHAIQRIEVIKITPQDYVGEPISDLIHDVWKSFECSNNRFCEITFTDEEFSRDSIYYVRAIQEPTLAINGKQIEVHLDQKKNIANFCKGSYKTDLDDDCLFPSQERAWSSPIFVNKP
;
A
#
# COMPACT_ATOMS: atom_id res chain seq x y z
N MET A 1 -25.29 -9.41 51.65
CA MET A 1 -24.60 -9.35 50.34
C MET A 1 -25.63 -9.61 49.27
N THR A 2 -26.04 -8.53 48.63
CA THR A 2 -27.45 -8.17 48.45
C THR A 2 -27.79 -8.05 46.96
N LYS A 3 -29.07 -8.22 46.62
CA LYS A 3 -29.63 -8.02 45.27
C LYS A 3 -29.10 -6.76 44.56
N VAL A 4 -28.78 -5.69 45.30
CA VAL A 4 -28.14 -4.48 44.78
C VAL A 4 -26.81 -4.75 44.09
N ASN A 5 -25.95 -5.62 44.64
CA ASN A 5 -24.69 -6.01 43.98
C ASN A 5 -24.95 -6.82 42.72
N ALA A 6 -26.01 -7.65 42.69
CA ALA A 6 -26.38 -8.40 41.50
C ALA A 6 -26.94 -7.48 40.39
N TRP A 7 -27.74 -6.47 40.74
CA TRP A 7 -28.24 -5.47 39.79
C TRP A 7 -27.13 -4.55 39.26
N ILE A 8 -26.20 -4.12 40.12
CA ILE A 8 -25.02 -3.35 39.70
C ILE A 8 -24.13 -4.21 38.81
N PHE A 9 -23.90 -5.48 39.16
CA PHE A 9 -23.12 -6.40 38.33
C PHE A 9 -23.80 -6.69 36.99
N PHE A 10 -25.13 -6.82 36.96
CA PHE A 10 -25.91 -7.02 35.74
C PHE A 10 -25.95 -5.75 34.87
N ALA A 11 -26.08 -4.57 35.48
CA ALA A 11 -26.02 -3.29 34.77
C ALA A 11 -24.62 -3.02 34.21
N ILE A 12 -23.56 -3.34 34.96
CA ILE A 12 -22.17 -3.28 34.49
C ILE A 12 -21.98 -4.28 33.34
N LEU A 13 -22.49 -5.52 33.44
CA LEU A 13 -22.45 -6.49 32.35
C LEU A 13 -23.17 -5.98 31.09
N CYS A 14 -24.38 -5.42 31.23
CA CYS A 14 -25.16 -4.87 30.12
C CYS A 14 -24.45 -3.68 29.47
N LEU A 15 -23.90 -2.74 30.25
CA LEU A 15 -23.15 -1.59 29.72
C LEU A 15 -21.83 -2.01 29.07
N SER A 16 -21.17 -3.07 29.57
CA SER A 16 -19.99 -3.65 28.93
C SER A 16 -20.28 -4.51 27.69
N SER A 17 -21.56 -4.73 27.37
CA SER A 17 -21.98 -5.59 26.25
C SER A 17 -22.46 -4.84 25.01
N CYS A 18 -22.87 -3.58 25.15
CA CYS A 18 -23.26 -2.74 24.02
C CYS A 18 -22.04 -2.20 23.29
N GLY A 19 -22.07 -2.25 21.96
CA GLY A 19 -21.06 -1.60 21.12
C GLY A 19 -21.19 -0.08 21.18
N SER A 20 -20.09 0.60 21.01
CA SER A 20 -20.03 2.06 20.89
C SER A 20 -18.98 2.48 19.87
N ASP A 21 -19.06 3.74 19.46
CA ASP A 21 -18.03 4.38 18.67
C ASP A 21 -16.65 4.40 19.36
N ILE A 22 -15.61 4.56 18.55
CA ILE A 22 -14.25 4.88 18.96
C ILE A 22 -14.09 6.40 18.90
N ASP A 23 -13.65 6.99 20.02
CA ASP A 23 -13.30 8.42 20.06
C ASP A 23 -12.10 8.70 19.12
N PRO A 24 -12.10 9.82 18.35
CA PRO A 24 -10.98 10.21 17.47
C PRO A 24 -9.66 10.44 18.23
N GLY A 25 -9.71 10.47 19.56
CA GLY A 25 -8.59 10.71 20.43
C GLY A 25 -8.29 12.19 20.58
N GLN A 26 -7.21 12.47 21.30
CA GLN A 26 -6.63 13.81 21.39
C GLN A 26 -5.16 13.72 21.00
N VAL A 27 -4.68 14.73 20.30
CA VAL A 27 -3.24 14.90 20.03
C VAL A 27 -2.57 15.29 21.35
N GLU A 28 -1.67 14.45 21.85
CA GLU A 28 -0.96 14.71 23.10
C GLU A 28 0.23 15.65 22.86
N GLY A 29 0.95 15.42 21.76
CA GLY A 29 2.18 16.11 21.45
C GLY A 29 1.96 17.48 20.81
N LEU A 30 2.42 18.53 21.49
CA LEU A 30 2.40 19.91 20.98
C LEU A 30 3.26 20.07 19.71
N PRO A 31 3.05 21.12 18.89
CA PRO A 31 3.96 21.44 17.79
C PRO A 31 5.37 21.71 18.29
N ARG A 32 6.39 21.27 17.55
CA ARG A 32 7.79 21.54 17.88
C ARG A 32 8.10 23.03 17.87
N SER A 33 8.94 23.47 18.82
CA SER A 33 9.48 24.83 18.82
C SER A 33 10.42 25.04 17.63
N SER A 34 10.59 26.30 17.23
CA SER A 34 11.56 26.70 16.19
C SER A 34 12.98 26.20 16.43
N SER A 35 13.37 26.01 17.70
CA SER A 35 14.69 25.47 18.02
C SER A 35 14.82 23.98 17.71
N GLN A 36 13.77 23.20 17.99
CA GLN A 36 13.70 21.78 17.64
C GLN A 36 13.61 21.59 16.13
N ILE A 37 12.81 22.40 15.43
CA ILE A 37 12.72 22.39 13.96
C ILE A 37 14.10 22.64 13.35
N LYS A 38 14.81 23.68 13.80
CA LYS A 38 16.18 23.98 13.32
C LYS A 38 17.19 22.88 13.61
N GLN A 39 17.05 22.16 14.72
CA GLN A 39 17.91 21.01 15.02
C GLN A 39 17.64 19.85 14.06
N LEU A 40 16.38 19.55 13.77
CA LEU A 40 16.01 18.55 12.76
C LEU A 40 16.53 18.97 11.38
N GLU A 41 16.32 20.22 10.99
CA GLU A 41 16.86 20.79 9.76
C GLU A 41 18.38 20.66 9.68
N ALA A 42 19.11 20.92 10.76
CA ALA A 42 20.55 20.76 10.78
C ALA A 42 20.96 19.30 10.55
N ILE A 43 20.27 18.32 11.15
CA ILE A 43 20.50 16.89 10.91
C ILE A 43 20.28 16.54 9.43
N HIS A 44 19.23 17.08 8.82
CA HIS A 44 18.94 16.88 7.40
C HIS A 44 19.92 17.64 6.47
N ASN A 45 20.37 18.83 6.86
CA ASN A 45 21.20 19.75 6.07
C ASN A 45 22.71 19.57 6.24
N LEU A 46 23.18 18.79 7.23
CA LEU A 46 24.60 18.46 7.47
C LEU A 46 25.31 17.78 6.27
N SER A 47 24.66 17.66 5.11
CA SER A 47 25.14 16.91 3.97
C SER A 47 24.85 17.50 2.58
N ILE A 48 24.05 18.56 2.43
CA ILE A 48 23.72 19.11 1.10
C ILE A 48 24.64 20.27 0.75
N GLU A 49 25.76 19.99 0.07
CA GLU A 49 26.40 20.99 -0.79
C GLU A 49 25.71 20.94 -2.17
N ASN A 50 25.14 22.07 -2.60
CA ASN A 50 24.52 22.32 -3.91
C ASN A 50 23.10 21.78 -4.12
N ASP A 51 22.10 22.47 -3.58
CA ASP A 51 20.97 23.02 -4.36
C ASP A 51 20.32 24.12 -3.51
N GLU A 52 20.54 25.41 -3.84
CA GLU A 52 20.04 26.53 -3.02
C GLU A 52 18.51 26.69 -3.12
N GLN A 53 17.83 25.92 -3.98
CA GLN A 53 16.42 26.15 -4.31
C GLN A 53 15.42 25.22 -3.60
N PHE A 54 15.76 23.96 -3.35
CA PHE A 54 14.84 22.95 -2.79
C PHE A 54 15.45 22.16 -1.63
N GLN A 55 14.61 21.75 -0.69
CA GLN A 55 14.94 20.79 0.37
C GLN A 55 14.11 19.51 0.20
N ILE A 56 14.65 18.39 0.69
CA ILE A 56 13.95 17.11 0.70
C ILE A 56 13.15 17.00 1.99
N LEU A 57 11.84 16.84 1.86
CA LEU A 57 10.91 16.60 2.97
C LEU A 57 10.32 15.19 2.83
N PHE A 58 10.17 14.48 3.95
CA PHE A 58 9.65 13.11 3.98
C PHE A 58 8.22 13.08 4.53
N GLY A 59 7.38 12.26 3.93
CA GLY A 59 6.01 12.10 4.37
C GLY A 59 5.38 10.76 3.99
N ASP A 60 4.08 10.68 4.18
CA ASP A 60 3.28 9.47 3.97
C ASP A 60 1.87 9.83 3.49
N LEU A 61 1.45 9.36 2.32
CA LEU A 61 0.17 9.76 1.72
C LEU A 61 -0.87 8.63 1.75
N HIS A 62 -0.69 7.67 2.65
CA HIS A 62 -1.59 6.52 2.77
C HIS A 62 -1.62 5.97 4.20
N VAL A 63 -2.53 6.53 5.03
CA VAL A 63 -2.66 6.17 6.45
C VAL A 63 -4.10 5.86 6.81
N HIS A 64 -4.31 4.67 7.38
CA HIS A 64 -5.60 4.24 7.93
C HIS A 64 -5.58 4.28 9.45
N THR A 65 -6.71 4.62 10.04
CA THR A 65 -6.98 4.52 11.48
C THR A 65 -8.00 3.42 11.74
N SER A 66 -8.35 3.20 13.01
CA SER A 66 -9.44 2.27 13.34
C SER A 66 -10.84 2.73 12.90
N TYR A 67 -10.98 3.86 12.19
CA TYR A 67 -12.19 4.18 11.43
C TYR A 67 -12.33 3.34 10.16
N SER A 68 -11.24 2.81 9.62
CA SER A 68 -11.28 1.77 8.58
C SER A 68 -11.68 0.43 9.20
N ILE A 69 -12.71 -0.23 8.65
CA ILE A 69 -13.26 -1.47 9.20
C ILE A 69 -12.22 -2.60 9.25
N ASP A 70 -11.37 -2.69 8.24
CA ASP A 70 -10.33 -3.71 8.18
C ASP A 70 -9.20 -3.44 9.17
N ALA A 71 -8.74 -2.20 9.31
CA ALA A 71 -7.80 -1.77 10.34
C ALA A 71 -8.31 -2.09 11.75
N PHE A 72 -9.59 -1.76 12.03
CA PHE A 72 -10.23 -2.18 13.27
C PHE A 72 -10.15 -3.70 13.43
N THR A 73 -10.53 -4.45 12.39
CA THR A 73 -10.56 -5.91 12.43
C THR A 73 -9.19 -6.51 12.76
N LEU A 74 -8.12 -5.94 12.22
CA LEU A 74 -6.73 -6.35 12.52
C LEU A 74 -6.36 -6.10 13.98
N GLU A 75 -6.93 -5.08 14.62
CA GLU A 75 -6.67 -4.71 16.02
C GLU A 75 -7.63 -5.38 17.03
N LEU A 76 -8.43 -6.36 16.57
CA LEU A 76 -9.27 -7.14 17.49
C LEU A 76 -8.42 -7.93 18.50
N PRO A 77 -8.90 -8.14 19.73
CA PRO A 77 -8.15 -8.85 20.77
C PRO A 77 -7.75 -10.30 20.44
N MET A 78 -8.42 -10.95 19.49
CA MET A 78 -8.03 -12.28 19.02
C MET A 78 -6.83 -12.26 18.06
N MET A 79 -6.58 -11.11 17.43
CA MET A 79 -5.46 -10.86 16.57
C MET A 79 -4.24 -10.52 17.44
N GLY A 80 -3.05 -10.90 17.00
CA GLY A 80 -1.79 -10.68 17.71
C GLY A 80 -1.24 -9.25 17.64
N LEU A 81 -2.09 -8.26 17.35
CA LEU A 81 -1.71 -6.86 17.24
C LEU A 81 -1.89 -6.13 18.59
N GLN A 82 -1.86 -4.79 18.59
CA GLN A 82 -1.68 -3.99 19.81
C GLN A 82 -2.99 -3.44 20.41
N GLY A 83 -4.06 -3.42 19.63
CA GLY A 83 -5.35 -2.80 19.94
C GLY A 83 -5.56 -1.50 19.16
N ILE A 84 -6.77 -0.93 19.29
CA ILE A 84 -7.25 0.24 18.52
C ILE A 84 -6.26 1.42 18.51
N HIS A 85 -6.11 2.05 17.34
CA HIS A 85 -5.38 3.31 17.16
C HIS A 85 -6.30 4.37 16.56
N ASP A 86 -6.40 5.49 17.29
CA ASP A 86 -7.22 6.63 16.92
C ASP A 86 -6.50 7.64 16.03
N SER A 87 -7.23 8.64 15.53
CA SER A 87 -6.68 9.67 14.65
C SER A 87 -5.65 10.56 15.37
N GLY A 88 -5.85 10.87 16.66
CA GLY A 88 -4.89 11.65 17.45
C GLY A 88 -3.53 10.95 17.59
N MET A 89 -3.54 9.62 17.76
CA MET A 89 -2.33 8.79 17.80
C MET A 89 -1.52 8.86 16.52
N ALA A 90 -2.16 8.91 15.34
CA ALA A 90 -1.45 9.01 14.06
C ALA A 90 -0.63 10.31 13.97
N CYS A 91 -1.17 11.42 14.47
CA CYS A 91 -0.45 12.68 14.51
C CYS A 91 0.73 12.65 15.49
N ASP A 92 0.53 12.09 16.69
CA ASP A 92 1.61 11.91 17.66
C ASP A 92 2.71 10.99 17.10
N PHE A 93 2.34 9.94 16.36
CA PHE A 93 3.30 9.03 15.73
C PHE A 93 4.08 9.71 14.62
N ALA A 94 3.39 10.35 13.68
CA ALA A 94 4.02 11.10 12.57
C ALA A 94 5.00 12.14 13.12
N ARG A 95 4.57 12.91 14.12
CA ARG A 95 5.38 13.96 14.73
C ARG A 95 6.56 13.36 15.50
N TYR A 96 6.33 12.48 16.46
CA TYR A 96 7.33 12.14 17.49
C TYR A 96 7.96 10.76 17.39
N CYS A 97 7.31 9.77 16.77
CA CYS A 97 7.90 8.46 16.54
C CYS A 97 8.64 8.45 15.19
N ALA A 98 7.94 8.80 14.11
CA ALA A 98 8.52 8.82 12.77
C ALA A 98 9.26 10.11 12.46
N SER A 99 8.87 11.26 13.02
CA SER A 99 9.45 12.57 12.68
C SER A 99 9.32 12.88 11.18
N LEU A 100 8.12 12.73 10.63
CA LEU A 100 7.75 13.13 9.27
C LEU A 100 7.55 14.65 9.16
N ASP A 101 7.70 15.18 7.95
CA ASP A 101 7.38 16.58 7.62
C ASP A 101 5.92 16.73 7.16
N PHE A 102 5.32 15.70 6.57
CA PHE A 102 3.91 15.70 6.19
C PHE A 102 3.28 14.31 6.15
N PHE A 103 1.95 14.22 6.24
CA PHE A 103 1.23 12.99 5.90
C PHE A 103 -0.23 13.26 5.47
N SER A 104 -0.97 12.23 5.06
CA SER A 104 -2.41 12.30 4.79
C SER A 104 -3.17 11.19 5.52
N PHE A 105 -4.38 11.50 6.00
CA PHE A 105 -5.34 10.49 6.41
C PHE A 105 -6.07 9.96 5.18
N ASN A 106 -6.24 8.64 5.11
CA ASN A 106 -6.78 7.94 3.95
C ASN A 106 -7.68 6.78 4.36
N ASP A 107 -8.41 6.89 5.47
CA ASP A 107 -9.40 5.89 5.84
C ASP A 107 -10.37 5.59 4.68
N HIS A 108 -10.82 4.33 4.58
CA HIS A 108 -11.72 3.92 3.51
C HIS A 108 -12.98 4.76 3.53
N ALA A 109 -13.30 5.44 2.42
CA ALA A 109 -14.54 6.17 2.24
C ALA A 109 -15.77 5.28 2.46
N GLU A 110 -15.65 4.00 2.18
CA GLU A 110 -16.65 2.97 2.40
C GLU A 110 -16.93 2.68 3.89
N SER A 111 -15.97 2.96 4.77
CA SER A 111 -16.04 2.73 6.22
C SER A 111 -16.38 3.99 7.02
N LEU A 112 -16.13 5.18 6.46
CA LEU A 112 -16.33 6.44 7.17
C LEU A 112 -17.82 6.78 7.33
N THR A 113 -18.23 7.06 8.57
CA THR A 113 -19.52 7.71 8.85
C THR A 113 -19.41 9.24 8.63
N PRO A 114 -20.52 9.96 8.46
CA PRO A 114 -20.51 11.43 8.40
C PRO A 114 -19.88 12.08 9.64
N ASP A 115 -20.04 11.47 10.81
CA ASP A 115 -19.48 11.96 12.07
C ASP A 115 -17.97 11.70 12.11
N HIS A 116 -17.50 10.49 11.74
CA HIS A 116 -16.06 10.19 11.63
C HIS A 116 -15.34 11.13 10.67
N TRP A 117 -15.94 11.45 9.53
CA TRP A 117 -15.36 12.43 8.61
C TRP A 117 -15.20 13.79 9.27
N GLN A 118 -16.23 14.29 9.98
CA GLN A 118 -16.15 15.58 10.68
C GLN A 118 -15.14 15.57 11.83
N GLU A 119 -15.08 14.48 12.60
CA GLU A 119 -14.17 14.29 13.72
C GLU A 119 -12.71 14.24 13.26
N GLN A 120 -12.42 13.51 12.17
CA GLN A 120 -11.09 13.46 11.59
C GLN A 120 -10.61 14.86 11.14
N GLN A 121 -11.51 15.71 10.65
CA GLN A 121 -11.18 17.10 10.33
C GLN A 121 -10.82 17.94 11.55
N VAL A 122 -11.44 17.69 12.71
CA VAL A 122 -11.05 18.34 13.96
C VAL A 122 -9.61 17.96 14.32
N ILE A 123 -9.27 16.66 14.22
CA ILE A 123 -7.91 16.18 14.47
C ILE A 123 -6.92 16.77 13.48
N ILE A 124 -7.20 16.74 12.17
CA ILE A 124 -6.34 17.34 11.14
C ILE A 124 -6.03 18.81 11.45
N ASN A 125 -7.03 19.57 11.91
CA ASN A 125 -6.82 20.96 12.31
C ASN A 125 -5.95 21.11 13.57
N GLN A 126 -6.09 20.21 14.56
CA GLN A 126 -5.20 20.16 15.72
C GLN A 126 -3.77 19.83 15.31
N CYS A 127 -3.58 18.87 14.41
CA CYS A 127 -2.25 18.42 13.98
C CYS A 127 -1.53 19.49 13.16
N ASN A 128 -2.25 20.31 12.40
CA ASN A 128 -1.70 21.42 11.61
C ASN A 128 -1.51 22.73 12.41
N MET A 129 -1.77 22.75 13.72
CA MET A 129 -1.55 23.95 14.53
C MET A 129 -0.08 24.38 14.45
N PRO A 130 0.21 25.65 14.11
CA PRO A 130 1.59 26.14 14.10
C PRO A 130 2.11 26.25 15.54
N ASN A 131 3.43 26.30 15.68
CA ASN A 131 4.05 26.64 16.95
C ASN A 131 3.86 28.13 17.31
N ASP A 132 4.33 28.54 18.49
CA ASP A 132 4.23 29.92 19.00
C ASP A 132 4.85 30.98 18.05
N SER A 133 5.75 30.58 17.16
CA SER A 133 6.39 31.46 16.17
C SER A 133 5.68 31.47 14.81
N GLY A 134 4.59 30.72 14.66
CA GLY A 134 3.84 30.58 13.42
C GLY A 134 4.44 29.57 12.43
N GLU A 135 5.45 28.81 12.82
CA GLU A 135 6.08 27.79 11.96
C GLU A 135 5.33 26.45 12.06
N GLN A 136 5.20 25.75 10.94
CA GLN A 136 4.64 24.40 10.89
C GLN A 136 5.75 23.35 10.93
N ASP A 137 5.67 22.43 11.89
CA ASP A 137 6.58 21.30 12.02
C ASP A 137 6.09 20.05 11.27
N LEU A 138 4.79 19.95 11.04
CA LEU A 138 4.10 18.86 10.39
C LEU A 138 2.92 19.42 9.57
N VAL A 139 2.78 18.96 8.34
CA VAL A 139 1.61 19.26 7.48
C VAL A 139 0.76 18.01 7.32
N VAL A 140 -0.54 18.11 7.63
CA VAL A 140 -1.47 16.97 7.47
C VAL A 140 -2.52 17.32 6.41
N PHE A 141 -2.56 16.52 5.34
CA PHE A 141 -3.52 16.65 4.27
C PHE A 141 -4.79 15.81 4.56
N PRO A 142 -5.99 16.38 4.46
CA PRO A 142 -7.21 15.60 4.48
C PRO A 142 -7.33 14.75 3.22
N GLY A 143 -7.88 13.55 3.39
CA GLY A 143 -8.11 12.61 2.30
C GLY A 143 -8.91 11.40 2.74
N TRP A 144 -9.15 10.50 1.79
CA TRP A 144 -9.76 9.20 2.01
C TRP A 144 -9.28 8.22 0.94
N GLU A 145 -9.43 6.93 1.17
CA GLU A 145 -9.27 5.91 0.14
C GLU A 145 -10.62 5.59 -0.53
N TRP A 146 -10.67 5.63 -1.86
CA TRP A 146 -11.74 5.08 -2.67
C TRP A 146 -11.42 3.63 -3.03
N THR A 147 -12.16 2.68 -2.46
CA THR A 147 -11.75 1.27 -2.34
C THR A 147 -12.53 0.37 -3.28
N GLN A 148 -12.22 0.42 -4.57
CA GLN A 148 -12.96 -0.34 -5.58
C GLN A 148 -12.33 -1.69 -5.90
N VAL A 149 -13.08 -2.75 -5.59
CA VAL A 149 -12.74 -4.13 -5.94
C VAL A 149 -13.75 -4.66 -6.97
N GLY A 150 -13.25 -5.39 -7.97
CA GLY A 150 -14.06 -6.05 -8.99
C GLY A 150 -13.66 -7.52 -9.10
N THR A 151 -14.62 -8.36 -9.47
CA THR A 151 -14.44 -9.82 -9.61
C THR A 151 -13.87 -10.24 -10.96
N SER A 152 -13.80 -9.32 -11.93
CA SER A 152 -13.25 -9.55 -13.27
C SER A 152 -12.40 -8.37 -13.74
N LYS A 153 -11.64 -8.54 -14.83
CA LYS A 153 -10.82 -7.46 -15.38
C LYS A 153 -11.66 -6.29 -15.91
N GLU A 154 -12.91 -6.53 -16.29
CA GLU A 154 -13.83 -5.54 -16.86
C GLU A 154 -14.46 -4.63 -15.80
N ASN A 155 -14.69 -5.15 -14.59
CA ASN A 155 -15.35 -4.41 -13.51
C ASN A 155 -14.41 -3.99 -12.38
N HIS A 156 -13.12 -4.30 -12.48
CA HIS A 156 -12.12 -3.92 -11.48
C HIS A 156 -11.36 -2.66 -11.90
N TRP A 157 -11.47 -1.61 -11.08
CA TRP A 157 -10.84 -0.30 -11.26
C TRP A 157 -9.67 -0.06 -10.32
N GLY A 158 -9.59 -0.77 -9.20
CA GLY A 158 -8.52 -0.65 -8.21
C GLY A 158 -8.68 0.55 -7.28
N HIS A 159 -7.88 0.56 -6.22
CA HIS A 159 -8.00 1.53 -5.14
C HIS A 159 -7.29 2.86 -5.47
N ARG A 160 -7.76 3.95 -4.86
CA ARG A 160 -7.24 5.31 -5.07
C ARG A 160 -7.33 6.15 -3.79
N ASN A 161 -6.21 6.73 -3.37
CA ASN A 161 -6.24 7.81 -2.39
C ASN A 161 -6.67 9.11 -3.05
N VAL A 162 -7.60 9.82 -2.42
CA VAL A 162 -7.99 11.18 -2.79
C VAL A 162 -7.53 12.11 -1.68
N ILE A 163 -6.64 13.04 -1.99
CA ILE A 163 -6.12 14.02 -1.03
C ILE A 163 -6.44 15.45 -1.48
N PHE A 164 -6.54 16.37 -0.53
CA PHE A 164 -6.88 17.78 -0.78
C PHE A 164 -5.86 18.74 -0.19
N LYS A 165 -5.64 19.87 -0.87
CA LYS A 165 -4.70 20.90 -0.41
C LYS A 165 -5.17 21.61 0.86
N SER A 166 -6.45 21.96 0.92
CA SER A 166 -6.99 22.79 2.00
C SER A 166 -7.38 21.93 3.19
N THR A 167 -7.23 22.48 4.40
CA THR A 167 -7.70 21.86 5.65
C THR A 167 -9.01 22.49 6.14
N GLN A 168 -9.44 23.58 5.50
CA GLN A 168 -10.65 24.34 5.84
C GLN A 168 -11.73 24.25 4.75
N GLU A 169 -11.31 24.13 3.49
CA GLU A 169 -12.18 24.05 2.31
C GLU A 169 -12.03 22.67 1.68
N ILE A 170 -12.78 21.71 2.23
CA ILE A 170 -12.76 20.31 1.80
C ILE A 170 -14.18 19.83 1.45
N PRO A 171 -14.31 18.71 0.70
CA PRO A 171 -15.60 18.08 0.50
C PRO A 171 -16.29 17.79 1.84
N PRO A 172 -17.58 18.17 1.99
CA PRO A 172 -18.31 17.92 3.22
C PRO A 172 -18.57 16.43 3.48
N ARG A 173 -18.30 15.56 2.50
CA ARG A 173 -18.45 14.11 2.57
C ARG A 173 -17.39 13.41 1.72
N PRO A 174 -16.94 12.21 2.11
CA PRO A 174 -16.18 11.34 1.23
C PRO A 174 -17.08 10.76 0.12
N ILE A 175 -16.44 10.30 -0.96
CA ILE A 175 -17.09 9.59 -2.06
C ILE A 175 -16.49 8.19 -2.09
N GLY A 176 -17.28 7.17 -1.76
CA GLY A 176 -16.83 5.77 -1.78
C GLY A 176 -17.23 5.03 -3.06
N SER A 177 -16.92 3.74 -3.13
CA SER A 177 -17.20 2.88 -4.30
C SER A 177 -18.43 1.99 -4.13
N ARG A 178 -18.89 1.83 -2.89
CA ARG A 178 -20.06 1.03 -2.52
C ARG A 178 -21.35 1.55 -3.16
N HIS A 179 -22.18 0.66 -3.69
CA HIS A 179 -23.48 1.03 -4.25
C HIS A 179 -24.56 0.11 -3.68
N PRO A 180 -25.86 0.49 -3.73
CA PRO A 180 -26.94 -0.17 -2.99
C PRO A 180 -27.01 -1.70 -3.13
N GLU A 181 -26.60 -2.23 -4.28
CA GLU A 181 -26.61 -3.68 -4.57
C GLU A 181 -25.49 -4.46 -3.86
N MET A 182 -24.49 -3.79 -3.30
CA MET A 182 -23.29 -4.41 -2.70
C MET A 182 -23.34 -4.57 -1.18
N GLY A 183 -24.36 -4.08 -0.48
CA GLY A 183 -24.38 -4.12 0.99
C GLY A 183 -23.18 -3.37 1.57
N LEU A 184 -22.34 -4.03 2.39
CA LEU A 184 -21.04 -3.54 2.90
C LEU A 184 -19.84 -3.81 1.97
N GLY A 185 -20.04 -4.45 0.81
CA GLY A 185 -18.97 -4.81 -0.11
C GLY A 185 -17.98 -5.81 0.51
N ILE A 186 -16.68 -5.59 0.29
CA ILE A 186 -15.62 -6.48 0.81
C ILE A 186 -15.59 -6.55 2.35
N PHE A 187 -16.05 -5.49 3.02
CA PHE A 187 -16.04 -5.39 4.49
C PHE A 187 -17.05 -6.32 5.16
N ASP A 188 -18.02 -6.87 4.43
CA ASP A 188 -18.97 -7.84 4.98
C ASP A 188 -18.27 -9.13 5.46
N ALA A 189 -17.09 -9.44 4.88
CA ALA A 189 -16.23 -10.55 5.31
C ALA A 189 -15.69 -10.41 6.74
N THR A 190 -15.80 -9.24 7.36
CA THR A 190 -15.37 -9.02 8.75
C THR A 190 -16.46 -9.38 9.76
N ARG A 191 -17.74 -9.44 9.37
CA ARG A 191 -18.86 -9.74 10.30
C ARG A 191 -18.68 -11.04 11.09
N PRO A 192 -18.18 -12.15 10.52
CA PRO A 192 -17.94 -13.37 11.28
C PRO A 192 -17.00 -13.18 12.47
N ALA A 193 -16.04 -12.24 12.39
CA ALA A 193 -15.10 -11.95 13.46
C ALA A 193 -15.78 -11.48 14.76
N ILE A 194 -16.95 -10.84 14.67
CA ILE A 194 -17.75 -10.41 15.84
C ILE A 194 -18.09 -11.59 16.75
N ASN A 195 -18.29 -12.79 16.19
CA ASN A 195 -18.69 -13.98 16.96
C ASN A 195 -17.60 -14.44 17.95
N ALA A 196 -16.36 -14.00 17.79
CA ALA A 196 -15.29 -14.27 18.74
C ALA A 196 -15.60 -13.74 20.15
N LYS A 197 -16.52 -12.77 20.31
CA LYS A 197 -16.99 -12.30 21.62
C LYS A 197 -17.54 -13.39 22.54
N TYR A 198 -18.08 -14.47 21.97
CA TYR A 198 -18.57 -15.62 22.74
C TYR A 198 -17.45 -16.57 23.17
N LEU A 199 -16.29 -16.50 22.50
CA LEU A 199 -15.08 -17.25 22.83
C LEU A 199 -14.12 -16.42 23.71
N ASP A 200 -14.24 -15.10 23.69
CA ASP A 200 -13.43 -14.12 24.43
C ASP A 200 -14.30 -13.10 25.18
N PRO A 201 -15.03 -13.53 26.24
CA PRO A 201 -15.97 -12.68 26.95
C PRO A 201 -15.30 -11.55 27.75
N LEU A 202 -13.99 -11.62 28.00
CA LEU A 202 -13.25 -10.57 28.70
C LEU A 202 -13.06 -9.33 27.81
N ASN A 203 -13.05 -9.51 26.49
CA ASN A 203 -12.95 -8.41 25.53
C ASN A 203 -14.25 -8.21 24.73
N PHE A 204 -15.39 -8.67 25.26
CA PHE A 204 -16.69 -8.63 24.59
C PHE A 204 -17.00 -7.27 23.96
N LYS A 205 -16.71 -6.18 24.68
CA LYS A 205 -16.92 -4.81 24.21
C LYS A 205 -16.22 -4.53 22.88
N ARG A 206 -14.95 -4.94 22.71
CA ARG A 206 -14.17 -4.64 21.48
C ARG A 206 -14.79 -5.26 20.24
N TYR A 207 -15.30 -6.48 20.35
CA TYR A 207 -16.03 -7.13 19.26
C TYR A 207 -17.42 -6.50 19.03
N SER A 208 -18.08 -6.05 20.10
CA SER A 208 -19.33 -5.30 19.99
C SER A 208 -19.14 -3.91 19.37
N ASP A 209 -18.00 -3.26 19.60
CA ASP A 209 -17.64 -1.96 18.99
C ASP A 209 -17.47 -2.11 17.47
N LEU A 210 -16.81 -3.19 17.00
CA LEU A 210 -16.78 -3.52 15.57
C LEU A 210 -18.18 -3.78 15.01
N ALA A 211 -19.04 -4.48 15.75
CA ALA A 211 -20.42 -4.71 15.34
C ALA A 211 -21.19 -3.38 15.21
N TRP A 212 -21.00 -2.47 16.16
CA TRP A 212 -21.58 -1.13 16.09
C TRP A 212 -21.11 -0.37 14.85
N LEU A 213 -19.81 -0.38 14.54
CA LEU A 213 -19.27 0.31 13.35
C LEU A 213 -19.88 -0.23 12.06
N LEU A 214 -19.92 -1.56 11.91
CA LEU A 214 -20.51 -2.22 10.74
C LEU A 214 -21.99 -1.88 10.57
N ASP A 215 -22.76 -1.95 11.65
CA ASP A 215 -24.19 -1.63 11.63
C ASP A 215 -24.41 -0.15 11.32
N GLU A 216 -23.55 0.75 11.82
CA GLU A 216 -23.71 2.18 11.62
C GLU A 216 -23.34 2.62 10.20
N VAL A 217 -22.28 2.04 9.61
CA VAL A 217 -21.93 2.26 8.20
C VAL A 217 -23.01 1.72 7.25
N GLU A 218 -23.62 0.58 7.59
CA GLU A 218 -24.71 0.00 6.82
C GLU A 218 -26.00 0.82 6.91
N SER A 219 -26.23 1.52 8.04
CA SER A 219 -27.44 2.32 8.28
C SER A 219 -27.50 3.61 7.45
N ILE A 220 -26.36 4.10 6.96
CA ILE A 220 -26.25 5.36 6.22
C ILE A 220 -27.06 5.26 4.92
N PRO A 221 -28.03 6.17 4.67
CA PRO A 221 -28.79 6.16 3.43
C PRO A 221 -27.91 6.58 2.26
N TYR A 222 -28.04 5.90 1.12
CA TYR A 222 -27.39 6.33 -0.12
C TYR A 222 -27.93 7.68 -0.62
N CYS A 223 -27.04 8.50 -1.16
CA CYS A 223 -27.41 9.77 -1.77
C CYS A 223 -28.23 9.59 -3.07
N ASP A 224 -29.02 10.61 -3.44
CA ASP A 224 -29.74 10.65 -4.72
C ASP A 224 -28.76 10.85 -5.88
N GLU A 225 -28.61 9.84 -6.74
CA GLU A 225 -27.69 9.85 -7.89
C GLU A 225 -27.99 10.95 -8.93
N ARG A 226 -29.19 11.54 -8.92
CA ARG A 226 -29.58 12.58 -9.89
C ARG A 226 -29.20 13.98 -9.47
N SER A 227 -28.85 14.16 -8.21
CA SER A 227 -28.47 15.44 -7.64
C SER A 227 -26.96 15.66 -7.76
N LEU A 228 -26.54 16.91 -7.97
CA LEU A 228 -25.12 17.27 -7.98
C LEU A 228 -24.51 17.06 -6.60
N SER A 229 -23.22 16.71 -6.54
CA SER A 229 -22.49 16.45 -5.30
C SER A 229 -22.65 17.58 -4.28
N ARG A 230 -22.65 18.83 -4.74
CA ARG A 230 -22.82 20.04 -3.92
C ARG A 230 -24.19 20.18 -3.26
N ASP A 231 -25.22 19.61 -3.88
CA ASP A 231 -26.62 19.75 -3.43
C ASP A 231 -27.06 18.58 -2.53
N LEU A 232 -26.21 17.56 -2.37
CA LEU A 232 -26.53 16.37 -1.58
C LEU A 232 -26.53 16.65 -0.06
N PRO A 233 -27.39 15.95 0.73
CA PRO A 233 -27.39 16.03 2.19
C PRO A 233 -26.07 15.59 2.84
N LEU A 234 -25.66 16.22 3.94
CA LEU A 234 -24.44 15.86 4.70
C LEU A 234 -24.44 14.44 5.28
N THR A 235 -25.62 13.85 5.45
CA THR A 235 -25.83 12.58 6.16
C THR A 235 -26.03 11.39 5.24
N CYS A 236 -25.83 11.53 3.93
CA CYS A 236 -25.96 10.43 2.99
C CYS A 236 -24.59 9.93 2.49
N TYR A 237 -24.55 8.67 2.09
CA TYR A 237 -23.38 8.03 1.51
C TYR A 237 -23.34 8.32 0.00
N GLU A 238 -22.39 9.15 -0.41
CA GLU A 238 -22.14 9.44 -1.82
C GLU A 238 -21.15 8.44 -2.40
N TYR A 239 -21.37 8.03 -3.66
CA TYR A 239 -20.55 7.00 -4.26
C TYR A 239 -20.30 7.19 -5.76
N ALA A 240 -19.21 6.60 -6.23
CA ALA A 240 -18.76 6.57 -7.62
C ALA A 240 -18.46 5.12 -8.03
N LYS A 241 -19.09 4.62 -9.11
CA LYS A 241 -18.92 3.24 -9.58
C LYS A 241 -17.62 3.06 -10.38
N THR A 242 -17.18 4.11 -11.04
CA THR A 242 -15.98 4.15 -11.87
C THR A 242 -15.09 5.34 -11.48
N PRO A 243 -13.79 5.33 -11.86
CA PRO A 243 -12.91 6.49 -11.65
C PRO A 243 -13.43 7.74 -12.36
N GLY A 244 -14.03 7.61 -13.55
CA GLY A 244 -14.63 8.71 -14.29
C GLY A 244 -15.78 9.38 -13.53
N ASP A 245 -16.61 8.60 -12.85
CA ASP A 245 -17.66 9.13 -11.96
C ASP A 245 -17.03 9.87 -10.78
N LEU A 246 -15.96 9.32 -10.19
CA LEU A 246 -15.23 9.94 -9.10
C LEU A 246 -14.64 11.29 -9.53
N PHE A 247 -13.97 11.36 -10.68
CA PHE A 247 -13.39 12.61 -11.19
C PHE A 247 -14.45 13.66 -11.44
N SER A 248 -15.58 13.28 -12.05
CA SER A 248 -16.69 14.19 -12.33
C SER A 248 -17.25 14.79 -11.04
N LYS A 249 -17.45 13.97 -10.00
CA LYS A 249 -17.92 14.43 -8.69
C LYS A 249 -16.90 15.32 -7.96
N LEU A 250 -15.60 15.03 -8.09
CA LEU A 250 -14.55 15.90 -7.58
C LEU A 250 -14.55 17.26 -8.30
N ASP A 251 -14.81 17.28 -9.61
CA ASP A 251 -14.95 18.52 -10.39
C ASP A 251 -16.19 19.32 -10.00
N GLU A 252 -17.31 18.65 -9.70
CA GLU A 252 -18.51 19.29 -9.17
C GLU A 252 -18.22 20.01 -7.85
N TRP A 253 -17.40 19.41 -6.97
CA TRP A 253 -16.93 20.08 -5.75
C TRP A 253 -16.01 21.26 -6.04
N GLY A 254 -15.08 21.12 -6.98
CA GLY A 254 -14.15 22.17 -7.41
C GLY A 254 -12.99 22.43 -6.44
N PHE A 255 -12.68 21.50 -5.53
CA PHE A 255 -11.51 21.60 -4.65
C PHE A 255 -10.25 21.06 -5.35
N ASP A 256 -9.09 21.65 -5.03
CA ASP A 256 -7.80 21.17 -5.52
C ASP A 256 -7.47 19.82 -4.88
N SER A 257 -7.42 18.79 -5.72
CA SER A 257 -7.26 17.40 -5.33
C SER A 257 -6.21 16.67 -6.16
N ILE A 258 -5.67 15.61 -5.57
CA ILE A 258 -4.82 14.63 -6.24
C ILE A 258 -5.45 13.26 -5.99
N VAL A 259 -5.50 12.43 -7.04
CA VAL A 259 -6.00 11.06 -6.96
C VAL A 259 -4.85 10.09 -7.26
N ILE A 260 -4.53 9.20 -6.34
CA ILE A 260 -3.30 8.39 -6.38
C ILE A 260 -3.68 6.91 -6.39
N PRO A 261 -3.55 6.20 -7.53
CA PRO A 261 -3.67 4.75 -7.53
C PRO A 261 -2.59 4.09 -6.68
N HIS A 262 -2.95 2.99 -6.03
CA HIS A 262 -2.05 2.19 -5.21
C HIS A 262 -2.48 0.72 -5.19
N GLY A 263 -1.66 -0.14 -4.59
CA GLY A 263 -1.97 -1.57 -4.42
C GLY A 263 -2.20 -2.33 -5.74
N THR A 264 -1.83 -1.75 -6.89
CA THR A 264 -2.30 -2.18 -8.22
C THR A 264 -1.88 -3.60 -8.59
N THR A 265 -0.78 -4.09 -8.01
CA THR A 265 -0.25 -5.44 -8.26
C THR A 265 -0.60 -6.45 -7.18
N TRP A 266 -1.31 -6.06 -6.13
CA TRP A 266 -1.64 -6.92 -5.00
C TRP A 266 -2.76 -7.90 -5.36
N GLY A 267 -2.38 -9.11 -5.71
CA GLY A 267 -3.30 -10.15 -6.18
C GLY A 267 -4.24 -10.71 -5.12
N SER A 268 -4.32 -10.09 -3.94
CA SER A 268 -5.37 -10.32 -2.93
C SER A 268 -6.71 -9.76 -3.41
N HIS A 269 -6.72 -8.57 -4.03
CA HIS A 269 -7.94 -7.93 -4.54
C HIS A 269 -7.93 -7.78 -6.08
N VAL A 270 -6.76 -7.89 -6.72
CA VAL A 270 -6.62 -7.69 -8.16
C VAL A 270 -6.85 -9.02 -8.91
N PRO A 271 -7.90 -9.13 -9.75
CA PRO A 271 -8.22 -10.35 -10.48
C PRO A 271 -7.18 -10.67 -11.57
N TYR A 272 -7.13 -11.92 -12.00
CA TYR A 272 -6.32 -12.32 -13.14
C TYR A 272 -6.67 -11.50 -14.39
N ASN A 273 -5.67 -11.22 -15.22
CA ASN A 273 -5.77 -10.47 -16.47
C ASN A 273 -6.22 -9.01 -16.33
N ALA A 274 -6.37 -8.48 -15.11
CA ALA A 274 -6.44 -7.03 -14.90
C ALA A 274 -5.18 -6.38 -15.49
N SER A 275 -5.35 -5.28 -16.22
CA SER A 275 -4.26 -4.62 -16.93
C SER A 275 -4.51 -3.11 -17.06
N TRP A 276 -3.43 -2.32 -17.07
CA TRP A 276 -3.50 -0.86 -17.21
C TRP A 276 -4.03 -0.39 -18.58
N ASP A 277 -3.84 -1.21 -19.62
CA ASP A 277 -4.28 -0.91 -21.00
C ASP A 277 -5.78 -0.58 -21.08
N ASN A 278 -6.62 -1.34 -20.36
CA ASN A 278 -8.07 -1.15 -20.34
C ASN A 278 -8.52 0.08 -19.53
N ARG A 279 -7.58 0.82 -18.92
CA ARG A 279 -7.87 1.97 -18.04
C ARG A 279 -7.28 3.28 -18.55
N LEU A 280 -6.46 3.26 -19.60
CA LEU A 280 -5.88 4.45 -20.21
C LEU A 280 -6.91 5.14 -21.14
N ASN A 281 -8.05 5.53 -20.57
CA ASN A 281 -9.17 6.15 -21.26
C ASN A 281 -9.90 7.11 -20.29
N PRO A 282 -10.84 7.96 -20.76
CA PRO A 282 -11.51 8.94 -19.90
C PRO A 282 -12.32 8.35 -18.73
N ILE A 283 -12.65 7.06 -18.75
CA ILE A 283 -13.34 6.38 -17.64
C ILE A 283 -12.33 5.98 -16.55
N GLY A 284 -11.15 5.49 -16.95
CA GLY A 284 -10.15 4.98 -16.01
C GLY A 284 -9.09 5.99 -15.57
N HIS A 285 -8.92 7.08 -16.33
CA HIS A 285 -7.82 8.03 -16.17
C HIS A 285 -8.17 9.50 -16.46
N ASP A 286 -7.82 10.37 -15.51
CA ASP A 286 -7.78 11.83 -15.67
C ASP A 286 -6.33 12.33 -15.43
N PRO A 287 -5.64 12.86 -16.44
CA PRO A 287 -4.24 13.28 -16.32
C PRO A 287 -4.02 14.52 -15.45
N ASP A 288 -5.05 15.30 -15.11
CA ASP A 288 -4.93 16.50 -14.27
C ASP A 288 -5.07 16.17 -12.77
N LYS A 289 -5.72 15.04 -12.46
CA LYS A 289 -5.96 14.56 -11.09
C LYS A 289 -5.08 13.36 -10.73
N GLN A 290 -4.93 12.40 -11.65
CA GLN A 290 -4.12 11.20 -11.45
C GLN A 290 -2.70 11.35 -11.96
N ILE A 291 -1.91 12.09 -11.21
CA ILE A 291 -0.55 12.49 -11.58
C ILE A 291 0.54 11.72 -10.84
N LEU A 292 0.20 10.98 -9.78
CA LEU A 292 1.11 10.19 -8.97
C LEU A 292 0.65 8.73 -8.96
N LEU A 293 1.60 7.81 -8.75
CA LEU A 293 1.38 6.38 -8.56
C LEU A 293 2.17 5.94 -7.33
N GLU A 294 1.50 5.26 -6.41
CA GLU A 294 2.15 4.60 -5.28
C GLU A 294 2.74 3.26 -5.74
N ILE A 295 4.07 3.19 -5.76
CA ILE A 295 4.79 2.03 -6.28
C ILE A 295 5.29 1.09 -5.20
N MET A 296 5.20 1.47 -3.93
CA MET A 296 5.57 0.67 -2.79
C MET A 296 4.69 1.06 -1.61
N SER A 297 4.07 0.06 -1.00
CA SER A 297 3.28 0.22 0.22
C SER A 297 3.52 -0.92 1.20
N GLY A 298 2.80 -0.96 2.31
CA GLY A 298 2.78 -2.11 3.22
C GLY A 298 2.51 -3.40 2.46
N HIS A 299 1.67 -3.33 1.41
CA HIS A 299 1.30 -4.42 0.50
C HIS A 299 2.41 -4.83 -0.49
N GLY A 300 3.55 -4.13 -0.51
CA GLY A 300 4.71 -4.46 -1.33
C GLY A 300 4.93 -3.60 -2.57
N ASN A 301 6.03 -3.88 -3.26
CA ASN A 301 6.48 -3.20 -4.46
C ASN A 301 5.61 -3.56 -5.67
N SER A 302 5.21 -2.56 -6.44
CA SER A 302 4.46 -2.64 -7.70
C SER A 302 5.21 -2.07 -8.91
N GLU A 303 6.49 -1.76 -8.78
CA GLU A 303 7.33 -1.21 -9.86
C GLU A 303 7.46 -2.17 -11.05
N GLU A 304 7.88 -3.40 -10.78
CA GLU A 304 8.57 -4.29 -11.73
C GLU A 304 7.63 -5.05 -12.67
N TYR A 305 7.84 -4.91 -13.98
CA TYR A 305 7.18 -5.78 -14.96
C TYR A 305 7.93 -7.11 -15.12
N ARG A 306 7.16 -8.19 -15.25
CA ARG A 306 7.64 -9.53 -15.65
C ARG A 306 6.65 -10.12 -16.65
N ASP A 307 7.14 -10.92 -17.58
CA ASP A 307 6.34 -11.48 -18.68
C ASP A 307 5.62 -12.79 -18.32
N PHE A 308 5.71 -13.23 -17.06
CA PHE A 308 5.01 -14.44 -16.62
C PHE A 308 3.49 -14.27 -16.69
N ILE A 309 2.80 -15.39 -16.92
CA ILE A 309 1.35 -15.44 -17.10
C ILE A 309 0.77 -16.33 -16.00
N SER A 310 -0.10 -15.78 -15.16
CA SER A 310 -0.81 -16.55 -14.13
C SER A 310 -1.94 -17.40 -14.72
N VAL A 311 -2.70 -16.81 -15.66
CA VAL A 311 -3.81 -17.44 -16.37
C VAL A 311 -3.78 -16.95 -17.81
N LYS A 312 -3.84 -17.86 -18.78
CA LYS A 312 -3.87 -17.49 -20.20
C LYS A 312 -5.31 -17.46 -20.70
N GLU A 313 -5.71 -16.35 -21.30
CA GLU A 313 -7.01 -16.20 -21.94
C GLU A 313 -6.87 -16.42 -23.45
N LEU A 314 -7.77 -17.23 -24.01
CA LEU A 314 -7.84 -17.52 -25.44
C LEU A 314 -8.78 -16.53 -26.14
N ALA A 315 -8.74 -16.52 -27.47
CA ALA A 315 -9.54 -15.59 -28.29
C ALA A 315 -11.06 -15.78 -28.14
N ASP A 316 -11.51 -16.95 -27.68
CA ASP A 316 -12.91 -17.25 -27.39
C ASP A 316 -13.33 -16.86 -25.95
N GLY A 317 -12.43 -16.25 -25.18
CA GLY A 317 -12.63 -15.86 -23.79
C GLY A 317 -12.40 -17.00 -22.78
N SER A 318 -12.11 -18.22 -23.24
CA SER A 318 -11.80 -19.33 -22.34
C SER A 318 -10.44 -19.13 -21.66
N LYS A 319 -10.35 -19.57 -20.41
CA LYS A 319 -9.13 -19.44 -19.60
C LYS A 319 -8.46 -20.80 -19.46
N ILE A 320 -7.14 -20.84 -19.64
CA ILE A 320 -6.32 -22.05 -19.49
C ILE A 320 -5.22 -21.83 -18.46
N CYS A 321 -4.86 -22.91 -17.78
CA CYS A 321 -3.75 -22.93 -16.84
C CYS A 321 -2.42 -23.05 -17.59
N PRO A 322 -1.52 -22.05 -17.54
CA PRO A 322 -0.22 -22.15 -18.19
C PRO A 322 0.68 -23.18 -17.51
N GLU A 323 1.67 -23.68 -18.24
CA GLU A 323 2.75 -24.50 -17.68
C GLU A 323 3.70 -23.64 -16.84
N PRO A 324 4.31 -24.19 -15.77
CA PRO A 324 5.28 -23.48 -14.96
C PRO A 324 6.54 -23.18 -15.76
N THR A 325 7.20 -22.08 -15.42
CA THR A 325 8.52 -21.73 -15.94
C THR A 325 9.56 -21.88 -14.82
N ASN A 326 10.85 -21.74 -15.16
CA ASN A 326 11.91 -21.78 -14.14
C ASN A 326 11.73 -20.73 -13.03
N ASN A 327 11.08 -19.61 -13.35
CA ASN A 327 10.96 -18.46 -12.46
C ASN A 327 9.53 -18.20 -11.97
N TYR A 328 8.54 -19.01 -12.38
CA TYR A 328 7.14 -18.80 -12.01
C TYR A 328 6.33 -20.09 -11.96
N LEU A 329 5.60 -20.28 -10.86
CA LEU A 329 4.69 -21.40 -10.63
C LEU A 329 3.24 -20.89 -10.60
N PRO A 330 2.40 -21.15 -11.61
CA PRO A 330 0.98 -20.80 -11.57
C PRO A 330 0.23 -21.57 -10.46
N ALA A 331 -0.63 -20.90 -9.70
CA ALA A 331 -1.40 -21.56 -8.63
C ALA A 331 -2.32 -22.67 -9.17
N CYS A 332 -2.93 -22.48 -10.34
CA CYS A 332 -3.73 -23.53 -10.97
C CYS A 332 -2.88 -24.78 -11.27
N TRP A 333 -1.60 -24.60 -11.64
CA TRP A 333 -0.71 -25.72 -11.88
C TRP A 333 -0.41 -26.46 -10.58
N ARG A 334 -0.09 -25.70 -9.53
CA ARG A 334 0.15 -26.25 -8.21
C ARG A 334 -1.06 -27.02 -7.66
N ALA A 335 -2.27 -26.49 -7.82
CA ALA A 335 -3.51 -27.19 -7.45
C ALA A 335 -3.66 -28.52 -8.21
N GLY A 336 -3.30 -28.55 -9.50
CA GLY A 336 -3.25 -29.79 -10.28
C GLY A 336 -2.25 -30.82 -9.75
N GLU A 337 -1.08 -30.39 -9.29
CA GLU A 337 -0.08 -31.28 -8.66
C GLU A 337 -0.55 -31.83 -7.31
N ILE A 338 -1.17 -30.97 -6.50
CA ILE A 338 -1.81 -31.36 -5.23
C ILE A 338 -2.85 -32.45 -5.51
N MET A 339 -3.77 -32.22 -6.45
CA MET A 339 -4.80 -33.20 -6.80
C MET A 339 -4.18 -34.49 -7.33
N LYS A 340 -3.14 -34.39 -8.18
CA LYS A 340 -2.45 -35.56 -8.73
C LYS A 340 -1.84 -36.45 -7.63
N SER A 341 -1.37 -35.86 -6.53
CA SER A 341 -0.84 -36.62 -5.39
C SER A 341 -1.90 -37.43 -4.63
N ARG A 342 -3.19 -37.12 -4.83
CA ARG A 342 -4.35 -37.77 -4.19
C ARG A 342 -5.02 -38.83 -5.08
N CYS A 343 -4.40 -39.20 -6.20
CA CYS A 343 -4.98 -40.11 -7.18
C CYS A 343 -4.85 -41.61 -6.85
N ASP A 344 -4.28 -41.97 -5.70
CA ASP A 344 -4.08 -43.35 -5.30
C ASP A 344 -5.42 -44.11 -5.28
N GLY A 345 -5.49 -45.21 -6.04
CA GLY A 345 -6.70 -46.03 -6.17
C GLY A 345 -7.68 -45.59 -7.27
N LEU A 346 -7.40 -44.50 -8.00
CA LEU A 346 -8.23 -44.04 -9.13
C LEU A 346 -7.74 -44.58 -10.48
N SER A 347 -8.64 -44.62 -11.46
CA SER A 347 -8.26 -44.83 -12.86
C SER A 347 -7.50 -43.60 -13.40
N SER A 348 -6.62 -43.80 -14.38
CA SER A 348 -5.88 -42.68 -15.00
C SER A 348 -6.81 -41.59 -15.56
N SER A 349 -7.93 -41.98 -16.17
CA SER A 349 -8.93 -41.04 -16.71
C SER A 349 -9.63 -40.25 -15.62
N GLU A 350 -9.93 -40.87 -14.48
CA GLU A 350 -10.58 -40.19 -13.37
C GLU A 350 -9.61 -39.24 -12.66
N CYS A 351 -8.37 -39.67 -12.44
CA CYS A 351 -7.32 -38.81 -11.91
C CYS A 351 -7.12 -37.57 -12.80
N GLU A 352 -7.00 -37.76 -14.11
CA GLU A 352 -6.83 -36.67 -15.06
C GLU A 352 -8.02 -35.69 -15.03
N ALA A 353 -9.25 -36.21 -14.97
CA ALA A 353 -10.45 -35.38 -14.85
C ALA A 353 -10.44 -34.52 -13.57
N ARG A 354 -10.08 -35.10 -12.41
CA ARG A 354 -9.98 -34.35 -11.14
C ARG A 354 -8.87 -33.31 -11.18
N VAL A 355 -7.72 -33.62 -11.79
CA VAL A 355 -6.61 -32.67 -11.97
C VAL A 355 -7.03 -31.46 -12.83
N GLN A 356 -7.74 -31.70 -13.94
CA GLN A 356 -8.25 -30.61 -14.78
C GLN A 356 -9.33 -29.80 -14.05
N LEU A 357 -10.16 -30.46 -13.24
CA LEU A 357 -11.16 -29.78 -12.43
C LEU A 357 -10.52 -28.86 -11.37
N ALA A 358 -9.50 -29.35 -10.66
CA ALA A 358 -8.74 -28.52 -9.70
C ALA A 358 -8.13 -27.29 -10.39
N LYS A 359 -7.48 -27.47 -11.55
CA LYS A 359 -6.95 -26.36 -12.36
C LYS A 359 -8.04 -25.34 -12.71
N LYS A 360 -9.21 -25.81 -13.15
CA LYS A 360 -10.35 -24.97 -13.51
C LYS A 360 -10.86 -24.19 -12.30
N TYR A 361 -11.14 -24.87 -11.19
CA TYR A 361 -11.62 -24.22 -9.96
C TYR A 361 -10.64 -23.19 -9.43
N THR A 362 -9.33 -23.41 -9.51
CA THR A 362 -8.34 -22.40 -9.12
C THR A 362 -8.33 -21.17 -10.04
N ILE A 363 -8.57 -21.35 -11.33
CA ILE A 363 -8.72 -20.20 -12.26
C ILE A 363 -9.97 -19.40 -11.92
N ASP A 364 -11.09 -20.11 -11.68
CA ASP A 364 -12.38 -19.51 -11.35
C ASP A 364 -12.37 -18.84 -9.96
N ALA A 365 -11.53 -19.34 -9.03
CA ALA A 365 -11.32 -18.77 -7.69
C ALA A 365 -10.72 -17.36 -7.69
N GLY A 366 -10.02 -16.98 -8.75
CA GLY A 366 -9.25 -15.73 -8.80
C GLY A 366 -8.25 -15.64 -7.63
N PRO A 367 -8.36 -14.62 -6.75
CA PRO A 367 -7.44 -14.44 -5.63
C PRO A 367 -7.57 -15.51 -4.53
N TYR A 368 -8.69 -16.23 -4.44
CA TYR A 368 -8.99 -17.18 -3.35
C TYR A 368 -8.62 -18.63 -3.68
N SER A 369 -7.45 -18.81 -4.30
CA SER A 369 -6.98 -20.12 -4.79
C SER A 369 -6.88 -21.19 -3.69
N ASN A 370 -6.63 -20.77 -2.45
CA ASN A 370 -6.59 -21.63 -1.26
C ASN A 370 -7.93 -22.34 -0.97
N MET A 371 -9.07 -21.76 -1.35
CA MET A 371 -10.40 -22.36 -1.11
C MET A 371 -10.66 -23.61 -1.95
N VAL A 372 -9.83 -23.91 -2.96
CA VAL A 372 -9.96 -25.15 -3.74
C VAL A 372 -9.57 -26.37 -2.88
N PHE A 373 -8.71 -26.18 -1.88
CA PHE A 373 -8.30 -27.17 -0.90
C PHE A 373 -8.18 -26.49 0.48
N PRO A 374 -9.32 -26.18 1.12
CA PRO A 374 -9.37 -25.33 2.31
C PRO A 374 -8.71 -25.96 3.54
N GLU A 375 -8.53 -27.28 3.54
CA GLU A 375 -7.93 -28.06 4.61
C GLU A 375 -6.39 -28.06 4.60
N LEU A 376 -5.78 -27.56 3.52
CA LEU A 376 -4.33 -27.64 3.34
C LEU A 376 -3.57 -26.63 4.18
N ASP A 377 -2.42 -27.08 4.68
CA ASP A 377 -1.43 -26.17 5.24
C ASP A 377 -0.91 -25.23 4.13
N PRO A 378 -0.72 -23.93 4.43
CA PRO A 378 -0.31 -22.96 3.42
C PRO A 378 1.06 -23.29 2.79
N GLU A 379 1.93 -24.01 3.50
CA GLU A 379 3.20 -24.55 2.98
C GLU A 379 3.03 -25.45 1.75
N GLU A 380 1.89 -26.14 1.61
CA GLU A 380 1.63 -26.98 0.46
C GLU A 380 1.44 -26.19 -0.83
N TRP A 381 1.12 -24.89 -0.75
CA TRP A 381 0.99 -24.01 -1.92
C TRP A 381 2.34 -23.51 -2.44
N LEU A 382 3.45 -23.76 -1.73
CA LEU A 382 4.79 -23.33 -2.11
C LEU A 382 4.84 -21.81 -2.44
N ASN A 383 5.68 -21.43 -3.41
CA ASN A 383 5.76 -20.08 -3.96
C ASN A 383 4.78 -19.84 -5.13
N ALA A 384 3.66 -20.58 -5.19
CA ALA A 384 2.69 -20.41 -6.26
C ALA A 384 2.20 -18.96 -6.37
N ASN A 385 2.12 -18.46 -7.61
CA ASN A 385 1.75 -17.10 -8.00
C ASN A 385 2.66 -15.97 -7.48
N GLN A 386 3.85 -16.25 -6.94
CA GLN A 386 4.74 -15.20 -6.43
C GLN A 386 5.75 -14.75 -7.49
N CYS A 387 6.13 -13.46 -7.46
CA CYS A 387 7.29 -12.99 -8.20
C CYS A 387 8.56 -13.35 -7.41
N ASN A 388 9.43 -14.17 -7.97
CA ASN A 388 10.56 -14.74 -7.23
C ASN A 388 11.84 -13.89 -7.26
N ASP A 389 11.95 -12.99 -8.23
CA ASP A 389 13.11 -12.12 -8.47
C ASP A 389 12.80 -10.63 -8.32
N CYS A 390 11.55 -10.27 -7.98
CA CYS A 390 11.16 -8.91 -7.65
C CYS A 390 11.66 -8.53 -6.24
N PHE A 391 11.93 -7.25 -6.03
CA PHE A 391 12.22 -6.68 -4.72
C PHE A 391 10.93 -6.52 -3.91
N LYS A 392 10.85 -7.15 -2.72
CA LYS A 392 9.69 -7.05 -1.79
C LYS A 392 8.34 -7.00 -2.52
N PRO A 393 8.01 -8.00 -3.38
CA PRO A 393 6.83 -7.93 -4.23
C PRO A 393 5.54 -7.92 -3.42
N SER A 394 4.45 -7.49 -4.05
CA SER A 394 3.11 -7.78 -3.54
C SER A 394 2.77 -9.27 -3.63
N PHE A 395 1.95 -9.74 -2.69
CA PHE A 395 1.42 -11.10 -2.71
C PHE A 395 0.60 -11.38 -3.98
N ASN A 396 0.80 -12.54 -4.59
CA ASN A 396 0.11 -12.96 -5.83
C ASN A 396 0.27 -11.91 -6.97
N TYR A 397 1.49 -11.48 -7.24
CA TYR A 397 1.83 -10.36 -8.11
C TYR A 397 1.11 -10.34 -9.49
N ARG A 398 0.72 -9.15 -9.97
CA ARG A 398 0.02 -8.92 -11.25
C ARG A 398 0.83 -8.05 -12.21
N PRO A 399 1.66 -8.61 -13.10
CA PRO A 399 2.63 -7.83 -13.86
C PRO A 399 2.05 -6.73 -14.75
N LYS A 400 0.88 -6.95 -15.37
CA LYS A 400 0.22 -5.95 -16.21
C LYS A 400 -0.39 -4.77 -15.44
N GLN A 401 -0.29 -4.79 -14.11
CA GLN A 401 -0.65 -3.70 -13.23
C GLN A 401 0.58 -3.00 -12.61
N SER A 402 1.79 -3.37 -13.05
CA SER A 402 3.03 -2.73 -12.60
C SER A 402 3.19 -1.31 -13.15
N ALA A 403 3.99 -0.49 -12.47
CA ALA A 403 4.33 0.85 -12.91
C ALA A 403 5.06 0.85 -14.26
N GLN A 404 6.01 -0.05 -14.46
CA GLN A 404 6.75 -0.18 -15.72
C GLN A 404 5.82 -0.51 -16.90
N TYR A 405 4.85 -1.41 -16.70
CA TYR A 405 3.85 -1.69 -17.73
C TYR A 405 3.00 -0.46 -18.05
N ALA A 406 2.54 0.29 -17.03
CA ALA A 406 1.78 1.52 -17.23
C ALA A 406 2.54 2.56 -18.06
N LEU A 407 3.84 2.72 -17.82
CA LEU A 407 4.68 3.66 -18.56
C LEU A 407 5.00 3.20 -19.99
N ALA A 408 4.96 1.90 -20.27
CA ALA A 408 5.28 1.34 -21.59
C ALA A 408 4.09 1.38 -22.57
N ILE A 409 2.85 1.29 -22.07
CA ILE A 409 1.66 1.23 -22.93
C ILE A 409 1.30 2.60 -23.54
N THR A 410 0.66 2.56 -24.71
CA THR A 410 0.08 3.74 -25.36
C THR A 410 -1.33 3.43 -25.84
N ASN A 411 -2.28 4.34 -25.61
CA ASN A 411 -3.61 4.25 -26.22
C ASN A 411 -3.61 5.00 -27.57
N PHE A 412 -3.97 4.27 -28.64
CA PHE A 412 -4.00 4.75 -30.03
C PHE A 412 -5.40 5.07 -30.57
N ASP A 413 -6.45 4.98 -29.74
CA ASP A 413 -7.85 5.15 -30.16
C ASP A 413 -8.21 6.62 -30.51
N ASP A 414 -7.46 7.58 -29.95
CA ASP A 414 -7.66 9.01 -30.15
C ASP A 414 -6.72 9.60 -31.22
N VAL A 415 -7.09 10.77 -31.79
CA VAL A 415 -6.25 11.52 -32.76
C VAL A 415 -4.88 11.88 -32.17
N LYS A 416 -4.81 12.10 -30.86
CA LYS A 416 -3.57 12.18 -30.10
C LYS A 416 -3.51 10.96 -29.20
N PHE A 417 -2.47 10.15 -29.35
CA PHE A 417 -2.27 9.02 -28.47
C PHE A 417 -2.14 9.47 -27.01
N LYS A 418 -2.59 8.62 -26.08
CA LYS A 418 -2.52 8.89 -24.63
C LYS A 418 -1.51 7.96 -23.99
N ARG A 419 -0.79 8.48 -22.98
CA ARG A 419 0.21 7.77 -22.18
C ARG A 419 0.08 8.19 -20.72
N TYR A 420 0.36 7.29 -19.80
CA TYR A 420 0.47 7.63 -18.39
C TYR A 420 1.70 8.48 -18.13
N LYS A 421 1.55 9.50 -17.27
CA LYS A 421 2.63 10.42 -16.87
C LYS A 421 2.70 10.52 -15.35
N PHE A 422 2.87 9.38 -14.70
CA PHE A 422 2.92 9.29 -13.25
C PHE A 422 4.26 9.75 -12.68
N GLY A 423 4.22 10.53 -11.60
CA GLY A 423 5.31 10.60 -10.64
C GLY A 423 5.22 9.43 -9.67
N PHE A 424 6.35 9.02 -9.10
CA PHE A 424 6.41 7.90 -8.17
C PHE A 424 6.44 8.38 -6.73
N ILE A 425 5.61 7.74 -5.91
CA ILE A 425 5.60 7.88 -4.46
C ILE A 425 5.58 6.49 -3.82
N ALA A 426 5.76 6.47 -2.50
CA ALA A 426 5.58 5.29 -1.68
C ALA A 426 4.96 5.72 -0.35
N SER A 427 4.24 4.83 0.32
CA SER A 427 3.49 5.16 1.54
C SER A 427 3.41 3.96 2.48
N THR A 428 2.90 4.15 3.70
CA THR A 428 2.91 3.07 4.70
C THR A 428 1.84 2.02 4.44
N ASP A 429 0.56 2.41 4.39
CA ASP A 429 -0.53 1.49 4.05
C ASP A 429 -0.52 0.20 4.91
N ASP A 430 -0.32 0.35 6.23
CA ASP A 430 -0.17 -0.77 7.16
C ASP A 430 -1.36 -0.96 8.12
N HIS A 431 -2.40 -0.14 7.98
CA HIS A 431 -3.63 -0.25 8.76
C HIS A 431 -3.48 -0.10 10.28
N THR A 432 -2.42 0.56 10.76
CA THR A 432 -2.14 0.69 12.21
C THR A 432 -2.14 2.12 12.76
N ALA A 433 -2.61 3.11 11.98
CA ALA A 433 -2.54 4.54 12.32
C ALA A 433 -1.12 5.04 12.63
N ARG A 434 -0.11 4.47 11.96
CA ARG A 434 1.30 4.83 12.14
C ARG A 434 1.91 5.38 10.84
N PRO A 435 1.84 6.70 10.61
CA PRO A 435 2.46 7.29 9.43
C PRO A 435 3.99 7.08 9.41
N GLY A 436 4.47 6.37 8.40
CA GLY A 436 5.88 6.19 8.08
C GLY A 436 6.60 5.09 8.84
N THR A 437 6.00 3.92 9.12
CA THR A 437 6.66 2.83 9.90
C THR A 437 7.97 2.32 9.28
N GLY A 438 8.18 2.50 7.98
CA GLY A 438 9.37 2.07 7.25
C GLY A 438 10.71 2.72 7.63
N TYR A 439 10.75 3.75 8.48
CA TYR A 439 12.01 4.40 8.87
C TYR A 439 12.97 3.47 9.63
N LYS A 440 12.46 2.40 10.27
CA LYS A 440 13.23 1.41 11.05
C LYS A 440 12.54 0.05 11.02
N GLN A 441 13.31 -1.02 11.20
CA GLN A 441 12.85 -2.41 11.08
C GLN A 441 12.80 -3.05 12.48
N TYR A 442 11.62 -3.08 13.10
CA TYR A 442 11.38 -3.63 14.45
C TYR A 442 9.89 -3.90 14.68
N ASP A 443 9.56 -4.73 15.67
CA ASP A 443 8.18 -5.05 16.10
C ASP A 443 7.24 -5.31 14.91
N ARG A 444 7.53 -6.34 14.12
CA ARG A 444 6.80 -6.72 12.89
C ARG A 444 5.29 -6.68 13.05
N ARG A 445 4.76 -7.10 14.20
CA ARG A 445 3.32 -7.11 14.48
C ARG A 445 2.71 -5.72 14.63
N LYS A 446 3.49 -4.71 14.97
CA LYS A 446 3.00 -3.34 15.24
C LYS A 446 3.39 -2.36 14.14
N MET A 447 4.48 -2.64 13.44
CA MET A 447 5.01 -1.79 12.37
C MET A 447 4.65 -2.31 10.97
N THR A 448 3.81 -3.35 10.87
CA THR A 448 3.26 -3.87 9.62
C THR A 448 1.85 -4.40 9.84
N PHE A 449 1.08 -4.61 8.76
CA PHE A 449 -0.20 -5.33 8.83
C PHE A 449 -0.05 -6.87 8.89
N ALA A 450 1.12 -7.41 9.25
CA ALA A 450 1.34 -8.86 9.41
C ALA A 450 0.53 -9.39 10.61
N ALA A 451 -0.77 -9.54 10.42
CA ALA A 451 -1.74 -9.89 11.45
C ALA A 451 -2.19 -11.35 11.32
N GLY A 452 -2.67 -11.89 12.43
CA GLY A 452 -3.26 -13.21 12.50
C GLY A 452 -3.56 -13.58 13.93
N VAL A 453 -4.20 -14.73 14.12
CA VAL A 453 -4.69 -15.14 15.44
C VAL A 453 -3.54 -15.34 16.43
N ARG A 454 -3.67 -14.77 17.62
CA ARG A 454 -2.58 -14.73 18.63
C ARG A 454 -2.33 -16.05 19.36
N SER A 455 -3.22 -17.03 19.22
CA SER A 455 -3.06 -18.36 19.83
C SER A 455 -3.91 -19.42 19.14
N SER A 456 -3.60 -20.69 19.40
CA SER A 456 -4.36 -21.83 18.89
C SER A 456 -5.82 -21.85 19.33
N TRP A 457 -6.19 -21.11 20.39
CA TRP A 457 -7.57 -20.98 20.87
C TRP A 457 -8.50 -20.33 19.84
N PHE A 458 -7.96 -19.40 19.05
CA PHE A 458 -8.70 -18.67 18.01
C PHE A 458 -8.48 -19.27 16.61
N ASN A 459 -7.81 -20.41 16.51
CA ASN A 459 -7.48 -21.00 15.23
C ASN A 459 -8.74 -21.57 14.55
N PHE A 460 -9.01 -21.10 13.34
CA PHE A 460 -10.09 -21.63 12.50
C PHE A 460 -9.49 -22.60 11.49
N ASN A 461 -9.85 -23.88 11.62
CA ASN A 461 -9.52 -24.88 10.61
C ASN A 461 -10.72 -25.05 9.69
N TYR A 462 -10.51 -24.83 8.39
CA TYR A 462 -11.52 -25.12 7.38
C TYR A 462 -11.40 -26.59 6.99
N ALA A 463 -12.47 -27.35 7.17
CA ALA A 463 -12.51 -28.75 6.78
C ALA A 463 -12.99 -28.85 5.32
N ALA A 464 -12.34 -29.70 4.54
CA ALA A 464 -12.85 -30.07 3.23
C ALA A 464 -14.08 -30.99 3.35
N GLU A 465 -15.02 -30.86 2.43
CA GLU A 465 -16.16 -31.77 2.27
C GLU A 465 -15.67 -33.18 1.87
N ASP A 466 -14.75 -33.26 0.92
CA ASP A 466 -14.00 -34.47 0.56
C ASP A 466 -12.54 -34.12 0.29
N PRO A 467 -11.60 -34.52 1.16
CA PRO A 467 -10.17 -34.30 0.95
C PRO A 467 -9.61 -34.93 -0.35
N ASN A 468 -10.35 -35.77 -1.06
CA ASN A 468 -9.92 -36.34 -2.35
C ASN A 468 -10.53 -35.62 -3.57
N PHE A 469 -11.22 -34.50 -3.36
CA PHE A 469 -11.89 -33.76 -4.42
C PHE A 469 -11.65 -32.24 -4.27
N PRO A 470 -11.42 -31.50 -5.36
CA PRO A 470 -11.28 -30.05 -5.29
C PRO A 470 -12.64 -29.37 -5.07
N GLU A 471 -12.67 -28.31 -4.26
CA GLU A 471 -13.88 -27.56 -3.99
C GLU A 471 -14.04 -26.37 -4.92
N GLN A 472 -15.30 -26.05 -5.24
CA GLN A 472 -15.62 -24.86 -5.98
C GLN A 472 -15.73 -23.68 -5.00
N PRO A 473 -14.91 -22.63 -5.14
CA PRO A 473 -14.97 -21.46 -4.27
C PRO A 473 -16.34 -20.78 -4.33
N SER A 474 -16.85 -20.34 -3.18
CA SER A 474 -18.09 -19.57 -3.13
C SER A 474 -17.89 -18.18 -3.76
N PRO A 475 -18.76 -17.75 -4.68
CA PRO A 475 -18.73 -16.40 -5.23
C PRO A 475 -19.38 -15.36 -4.29
N VAL A 476 -19.94 -15.78 -3.15
CA VAL A 476 -20.68 -14.91 -2.23
C VAL A 476 -19.69 -14.07 -1.42
N ALA A 477 -19.86 -12.74 -1.48
CA ALA A 477 -19.10 -11.82 -0.63
C ALA A 477 -19.34 -12.17 0.85
N GLY A 478 -18.26 -12.26 1.63
CA GLY A 478 -18.31 -12.70 3.04
C GLY A 478 -18.04 -14.18 3.28
N GLU A 479 -18.12 -15.03 2.26
CA GLU A 479 -17.71 -16.45 2.33
C GLU A 479 -16.27 -16.68 1.80
N MET A 480 -15.65 -15.61 1.30
CA MET A 480 -14.27 -15.59 0.79
C MET A 480 -13.27 -15.78 1.93
N GLN A 481 -12.30 -16.68 1.73
CA GLN A 481 -11.26 -16.97 2.72
C GLN A 481 -9.91 -16.51 2.16
N PRO A 482 -9.34 -15.39 2.65
CA PRO A 482 -8.04 -14.93 2.20
C PRO A 482 -6.94 -15.91 2.64
N ASP A 483 -5.91 -16.06 1.82
CA ASP A 483 -4.68 -16.81 2.14
C ASP A 483 -3.79 -16.01 3.10
N SER A 484 -4.33 -15.75 4.30
CA SER A 484 -3.79 -14.81 5.28
C SER A 484 -2.37 -15.19 5.73
N GLU A 485 -2.13 -16.47 6.00
CA GLU A 485 -0.83 -16.93 6.49
C GLU A 485 0.31 -16.72 5.50
N ARG A 486 0.08 -16.94 4.19
CA ARG A 486 1.09 -16.64 3.17
C ARG A 486 1.20 -15.15 2.94
N ASN A 487 0.06 -14.44 2.86
CA ASN A 487 0.02 -13.00 2.65
C ASN A 487 0.80 -12.23 3.73
N SER A 488 0.77 -12.67 5.00
CA SER A 488 1.52 -12.03 6.10
C SER A 488 3.04 -12.05 5.95
N SER A 489 3.59 -12.86 5.04
CA SER A 489 5.01 -12.82 4.69
C SER A 489 5.34 -11.79 3.61
N PHE A 490 4.33 -11.11 3.08
CA PHE A 490 4.39 -10.02 2.10
C PHE A 490 3.84 -8.71 2.69
N SER A 491 3.69 -8.64 4.02
CA SER A 491 3.40 -7.42 4.75
C SER A 491 4.73 -6.75 5.14
N TYR A 492 4.95 -5.53 4.70
CA TYR A 492 6.15 -4.77 5.01
C TYR A 492 5.80 -3.57 5.89
N PRO A 493 6.80 -2.90 6.50
CA PRO A 493 6.59 -1.59 7.12
C PRO A 493 6.22 -0.45 6.16
N GLY A 494 5.91 -0.80 4.91
CA GLY A 494 5.61 0.17 3.86
C GLY A 494 6.79 1.02 3.41
N GLY A 495 6.50 1.89 2.45
CA GLY A 495 7.42 2.90 1.96
C GLY A 495 7.11 4.28 2.54
N ILE A 496 7.89 5.27 2.13
CA ILE A 496 7.59 6.68 2.43
C ILE A 496 7.92 7.54 1.21
N VAL A 497 7.19 8.65 1.08
CA VAL A 497 7.37 9.61 0.00
C VAL A 497 8.36 10.69 0.43
N ALA A 498 9.13 11.17 -0.53
CA ALA A 498 9.95 12.36 -0.37
C ALA A 498 9.63 13.37 -1.46
N VAL A 499 9.66 14.66 -1.14
CA VAL A 499 9.40 15.76 -2.09
C VAL A 499 10.54 16.75 -2.10
N HIS A 500 10.84 17.32 -3.27
CA HIS A 500 11.72 18.48 -3.42
C HIS A 500 10.89 19.76 -3.35
N ALA A 501 10.81 20.33 -2.16
CA ALA A 501 9.97 21.49 -1.84
C ALA A 501 10.82 22.72 -1.48
N ARG A 502 10.31 23.94 -1.73
CA ARG A 502 11.03 25.18 -1.42
C ARG A 502 11.06 25.49 0.07
N SER A 503 10.00 25.12 0.78
CA SER A 503 9.88 25.23 2.24
C SER A 503 9.01 24.10 2.79
N ARG A 504 8.87 24.04 4.12
CA ARG A 504 7.93 23.17 4.84
C ARG A 504 6.46 23.63 4.74
N SER A 505 6.19 24.72 4.03
CA SER A 505 4.81 25.19 3.88
C SER A 505 3.97 24.15 3.13
N LYS A 506 2.70 24.05 3.54
CA LYS A 506 1.71 23.22 2.86
C LYS A 506 1.63 23.54 1.36
N GLU A 507 1.75 24.80 0.99
CA GLU A 507 1.72 25.27 -0.41
C GLU A 507 2.89 24.71 -1.22
N ASP A 508 4.10 24.72 -0.69
CA ASP A 508 5.30 24.24 -1.39
C ASP A 508 5.36 22.71 -1.45
N ILE A 509 4.89 22.02 -0.40
CA ILE A 509 4.76 20.54 -0.41
C ILE A 509 3.73 20.13 -1.46
N TRP A 510 2.55 20.76 -1.46
CA TRP A 510 1.51 20.47 -2.44
C TRP A 510 1.95 20.76 -3.87
N GLU A 511 2.66 21.86 -4.11
CA GLU A 511 3.19 22.19 -5.43
C GLU A 511 4.23 21.16 -5.89
N ALA A 512 5.10 20.68 -5.00
CA ALA A 512 6.04 19.60 -5.31
C ALA A 512 5.33 18.31 -5.72
N LEU A 513 4.25 17.94 -5.02
CA LEU A 513 3.40 16.79 -5.39
C LEU A 513 2.72 17.00 -6.75
N LYS A 514 2.08 18.17 -6.98
CA LYS A 514 1.40 18.50 -8.26
C LYS A 514 2.37 18.50 -9.44
N SER A 515 3.59 18.95 -9.22
CA SER A 515 4.66 18.98 -10.23
C SER A 515 5.45 17.68 -10.32
N ARG A 516 5.06 16.63 -9.59
CA ARG A 516 5.72 15.31 -9.57
C ARG A 516 7.21 15.36 -9.18
N ARG A 517 7.66 16.41 -8.48
CA ARG A 517 9.01 16.50 -7.89
C ARG A 517 9.06 15.71 -6.58
N ALA A 518 8.65 14.46 -6.69
CA ALA A 518 8.51 13.51 -5.61
C ALA A 518 9.25 12.22 -5.97
N TYR A 519 9.58 11.42 -4.97
CA TYR A 519 10.15 10.09 -5.16
C TYR A 519 9.73 9.18 -4.02
N GLY A 520 9.68 7.87 -4.28
CA GLY A 520 9.36 6.87 -3.28
C GLY A 520 10.61 6.25 -2.68
N THR A 521 10.54 5.80 -1.42
CA THR A 521 11.53 4.92 -0.80
C THR A 521 10.86 3.69 -0.22
N SER A 522 11.61 2.59 -0.08
CA SER A 522 11.10 1.35 0.53
C SER A 522 11.01 1.39 2.06
N GLY A 523 11.05 2.60 2.64
CA GLY A 523 10.95 2.87 4.08
C GLY A 523 12.09 3.76 4.58
N PRO A 524 13.37 3.36 4.39
CA PRO A 524 14.48 4.18 4.85
C PRO A 524 14.60 5.51 4.11
N ARG A 525 14.95 6.58 4.84
CA ARG A 525 15.10 7.96 4.33
C ARG A 525 16.35 8.16 3.46
N ILE A 526 16.39 7.48 2.33
CA ILE A 526 17.41 7.64 1.29
C ILE A 526 17.17 8.99 0.59
N LEU A 527 18.25 9.75 0.40
CA LEU A 527 18.22 11.00 -0.35
C LEU A 527 18.47 10.70 -1.83
N LEU A 528 17.69 11.31 -2.72
CA LEU A 528 17.79 11.10 -4.16
C LEU A 528 17.53 12.40 -4.94
N TRP A 529 18.43 12.70 -5.88
CA TRP A 529 18.30 13.72 -6.90
C TRP A 529 18.52 13.08 -8.27
N PHE A 530 17.67 13.42 -9.23
CA PHE A 530 17.75 12.96 -10.60
C PHE A 530 17.34 14.09 -11.54
N GLU A 531 18.26 14.50 -12.40
CA GLU A 531 18.12 15.70 -13.22
C GLU A 531 18.64 15.46 -14.64
N LEU A 532 17.96 16.02 -15.62
CA LEU A 532 18.48 16.18 -16.98
C LEU A 532 19.25 17.51 -17.05
N VAL A 533 20.49 17.49 -17.54
CA VAL A 533 21.41 18.63 -17.42
C VAL A 533 21.70 19.37 -18.73
N ASN A 534 21.32 18.83 -19.88
CA ASN A 534 21.59 19.43 -21.20
C ASN A 534 20.32 19.88 -21.94
N SER A 535 19.23 20.18 -21.22
CA SER A 535 18.07 20.83 -21.83
C SER A 535 18.36 22.30 -22.11
N ILE A 536 17.73 22.83 -23.17
CA ILE A 536 17.75 24.27 -23.49
C ILE A 536 17.08 25.13 -22.42
N GLU A 537 16.19 24.54 -21.62
CA GLU A 537 15.49 25.17 -20.49
C GLU A 537 16.31 25.14 -19.20
N GLY A 538 17.54 24.61 -19.25
CA GLY A 538 18.42 24.45 -18.10
C GLY A 538 18.34 23.07 -17.48
N MET A 539 18.54 23.00 -16.17
CA MET A 539 18.48 21.76 -15.41
C MET A 539 17.02 21.39 -15.14
N ILE A 540 16.62 20.20 -15.53
CA ILE A 540 15.23 19.72 -15.45
C ILE A 540 15.14 18.61 -14.39
N PRO A 541 14.33 18.77 -13.33
CA PRO A 541 14.24 17.78 -12.26
C PRO A 541 13.37 16.58 -12.64
N MET A 542 13.45 15.51 -11.85
CA MET A 542 12.52 14.38 -11.90
C MET A 542 11.04 14.82 -11.88
N GLY A 543 10.17 14.06 -12.55
CA GLY A 543 8.73 14.37 -12.70
C GLY A 543 8.38 15.25 -13.91
N SER A 544 9.40 15.79 -14.57
CA SER A 544 9.25 16.72 -15.69
C SER A 544 9.08 16.02 -17.04
N GLU A 545 8.55 16.77 -18.00
CA GLU A 545 8.45 16.39 -19.40
C GLU A 545 9.21 17.39 -20.27
N VAL A 546 9.96 16.89 -21.25
CA VAL A 546 10.84 17.71 -22.09
C VAL A 546 10.92 17.15 -23.51
N ASN A 547 11.08 18.04 -24.48
CA ASN A 547 11.35 17.68 -25.86
C ASN A 547 12.85 17.77 -26.14
N MET A 548 13.46 16.73 -26.70
CA MET A 548 14.88 16.72 -27.01
C MET A 548 15.18 16.15 -28.40
N ILE A 549 16.12 16.79 -29.10
CA ILE A 549 16.68 16.27 -30.35
C ILE A 549 18.03 15.60 -30.10
N GLU A 550 18.85 16.19 -29.23
CA GLU A 550 20.14 15.65 -28.82
C GLU A 550 19.97 14.54 -27.79
N SER A 551 21.01 13.71 -27.63
CA SER A 551 21.05 12.67 -26.60
C SER A 551 20.90 13.29 -25.21
N PRO A 552 19.95 12.81 -24.38
CA PRO A 552 19.75 13.33 -23.04
C PRO A 552 20.91 12.92 -22.14
N VAL A 553 21.40 13.87 -21.35
CA VAL A 553 22.47 13.69 -20.35
C VAL A 553 21.89 13.93 -18.97
N PHE A 554 22.05 12.96 -18.08
CA PHE A 554 21.48 12.99 -16.75
C PHE A 554 22.54 12.99 -15.67
N LYS A 555 22.24 13.63 -14.55
CA LYS A 555 22.99 13.57 -13.30
C LYS A 555 22.12 12.93 -12.23
N VAL A 556 22.73 12.01 -11.47
CA VAL A 556 22.11 11.41 -10.28
C VAL A 556 23.01 11.67 -9.10
N LYS A 557 22.41 12.04 -7.97
CA LYS A 557 23.06 12.08 -6.66
C LYS A 557 22.21 11.31 -5.67
N ALA A 558 22.83 10.49 -4.83
CA ALA A 558 22.14 9.74 -3.80
C ALA A 558 22.96 9.62 -2.52
N ALA A 559 22.28 9.50 -1.38
CA ALA A 559 22.88 9.15 -0.10
C ALA A 559 21.98 8.20 0.67
N GLY A 560 22.57 7.17 1.29
CA GLY A 560 21.81 6.20 2.07
C GLY A 560 21.17 6.84 3.30
N SER A 561 20.21 6.12 3.88
CA SER A 561 19.56 6.52 5.13
C SER A 561 20.55 6.58 6.30
N PHE A 562 20.21 7.33 7.35
CA PHE A 562 21.01 7.35 8.58
C PHE A 562 20.94 6.01 9.30
N VAL A 563 22.08 5.57 9.84
CA VAL A 563 22.12 4.47 10.81
C VAL A 563 21.33 4.91 12.05
N GLN A 564 20.34 4.09 12.46
CA GLN A 564 19.46 4.41 13.57
C GLN A 564 20.08 4.01 14.91
N LYS A 565 20.04 4.92 15.89
CA LYS A 565 20.31 4.63 17.30
C LYS A 565 19.13 3.86 17.89
N THR A 566 19.36 3.22 19.03
CA THR A 566 18.32 2.56 19.84
C THR A 566 17.52 3.60 20.63
N GLY A 567 16.25 3.31 20.89
CA GLY A 567 15.35 4.16 21.67
C GLY A 567 14.90 5.42 20.92
N CYS A 568 14.15 6.26 21.62
CA CYS A 568 13.65 7.52 21.09
C CYS A 568 14.50 8.74 21.49
N PRO A 569 14.52 9.82 20.67
CA PRO A 569 15.10 11.10 21.06
C PRO A 569 14.49 11.67 22.34
N SER A 570 15.24 12.48 23.09
CA SER A 570 14.74 13.12 24.32
C SER A 570 13.52 14.02 24.07
N ASP A 571 13.42 14.58 22.86
CA ASP A 571 12.30 15.37 22.40
C ASP A 571 10.97 14.60 22.50
N THR A 572 10.95 13.33 22.08
CA THR A 572 9.78 12.47 22.12
C THR A 572 9.26 12.30 23.55
N TYR A 573 10.13 11.95 24.49
CA TYR A 573 9.76 11.77 25.90
C TYR A 573 9.42 13.08 26.63
N SER A 574 9.79 14.24 26.07
CA SER A 574 9.46 15.54 26.66
C SER A 574 8.07 16.03 26.24
N ASN A 575 7.53 15.52 25.14
CA ASN A 575 6.25 15.96 24.57
C ASN A 575 5.15 14.90 24.63
N LEU A 576 5.50 13.63 24.81
CA LEU A 576 4.55 12.53 24.98
C LEU A 576 4.75 11.83 26.31
N SER A 577 3.66 11.37 26.92
CA SER A 577 3.67 10.51 28.09
C SER A 577 4.36 9.18 27.79
N ALA A 578 4.95 8.58 28.82
CA ALA A 578 5.62 7.29 28.69
C ALA A 578 4.66 6.19 28.16
N ASP A 579 3.39 6.21 28.59
CA ASP A 579 2.38 5.26 28.13
C ASP A 579 2.08 5.46 26.63
N ARG A 580 1.98 6.71 26.17
CA ARG A 580 1.81 7.02 24.75
C ARG A 580 3.01 6.54 23.93
N VAL A 581 4.23 6.89 24.32
CA VAL A 581 5.46 6.45 23.61
C VAL A 581 5.54 4.92 23.53
N ASN A 582 5.25 4.21 24.62
CA ASN A 582 5.25 2.75 24.63
C ASN A 582 4.16 2.16 23.72
N TYR A 583 3.00 2.81 23.65
CA TYR A 583 1.88 2.34 22.83
C TYR A 583 2.12 2.60 21.34
N ILE A 584 2.42 3.83 20.93
CA ILE A 584 2.49 4.16 19.50
C ILE A 584 3.88 3.89 18.90
N CYS A 585 4.98 4.16 19.62
CA CYS A 585 6.33 3.98 19.10
C CYS A 585 6.95 2.60 19.46
N SER A 586 6.37 1.85 20.40
CA SER A 586 6.96 0.61 20.92
C SER A 586 8.41 0.75 21.40
N GLY A 587 8.74 1.91 21.97
CA GLY A 587 10.06 2.19 22.52
C GLY A 587 11.15 2.52 21.52
N GLU A 588 10.86 2.55 20.21
CA GLU A 588 11.81 2.87 19.15
C GLU A 588 11.26 4.01 18.27
N CYS A 589 12.12 4.94 17.87
CA CYS A 589 11.72 6.07 17.04
C CYS A 589 12.75 6.31 15.94
N TYR A 590 12.45 7.20 15.00
CA TYR A 590 13.44 7.76 14.09
C TYR A 590 14.47 8.53 14.91
N HIS A 591 15.63 7.90 15.10
CA HIS A 591 16.69 8.35 15.98
C HIS A 591 18.02 8.29 15.23
N PRO A 592 18.23 9.21 14.26
CA PRO A 592 19.40 9.15 13.40
C PRO A 592 20.71 9.34 14.20
N SER A 593 21.72 8.59 13.80
CA SER A 593 23.12 8.89 14.12
C SER A 593 23.72 9.89 13.13
N ASP A 594 25.01 10.16 13.27
CA ASP A 594 25.76 11.01 12.34
C ASP A 594 26.34 10.20 11.14
N GLU A 595 26.09 8.89 11.11
CA GLU A 595 26.55 7.96 10.07
C GLU A 595 25.42 7.57 9.12
N ARG A 596 25.73 7.43 7.83
CA ARG A 596 24.80 6.95 6.80
C ARG A 596 25.25 5.60 6.28
N HIS A 597 24.25 4.80 5.91
CA HIS A 597 24.48 3.63 5.10
C HIS A 597 25.03 4.00 3.72
N ALA A 598 25.88 3.15 3.16
CA ALA A 598 26.39 3.36 1.82
C ALA A 598 25.30 3.10 0.78
N ILE A 599 25.28 3.91 -0.29
CA ILE A 599 24.63 3.51 -1.55
C ILE A 599 25.59 2.53 -2.22
N GLN A 600 25.13 1.32 -2.51
CA GLN A 600 25.94 0.29 -3.17
C GLN A 600 26.00 0.53 -4.67
N ARG A 601 24.86 0.86 -5.30
CA ARG A 601 24.78 1.13 -6.74
C ARG A 601 23.60 2.02 -7.09
N ILE A 602 23.69 2.64 -8.25
CA ILE A 602 22.58 3.33 -8.92
C ILE A 602 22.22 2.54 -10.18
N GLU A 603 20.95 2.12 -10.29
CA GLU A 603 20.41 1.51 -11.48
C GLU A 603 19.59 2.53 -12.26
N VAL A 604 19.77 2.56 -13.57
CA VAL A 604 19.00 3.40 -14.50
C VAL A 604 18.03 2.52 -15.25
N ILE A 605 16.78 2.96 -15.27
CA ILE A 605 15.67 2.29 -15.93
C ILE A 605 15.30 3.12 -17.14
N LYS A 606 15.15 2.45 -18.29
CA LYS A 606 14.71 3.05 -19.54
C LYS A 606 13.46 2.34 -20.03
N ILE A 607 12.41 3.10 -20.29
CA ILE A 607 11.19 2.59 -20.91
C ILE A 607 10.95 3.35 -22.20
N THR A 608 10.71 2.65 -23.30
CA THR A 608 10.33 3.26 -24.58
C THR A 608 8.85 2.97 -24.84
N PRO A 609 7.92 3.94 -24.67
CA PRO A 609 6.51 3.67 -24.84
C PRO A 609 6.16 3.17 -26.24
N GLN A 610 5.08 2.39 -26.37
CA GLN A 610 4.63 1.87 -27.66
C GLN A 610 4.47 2.97 -28.71
N ASP A 611 4.93 2.69 -29.94
CA ASP A 611 4.77 3.57 -31.11
C ASP A 611 3.67 3.08 -32.06
N TYR A 612 3.28 1.80 -31.95
CA TYR A 612 2.20 1.22 -32.74
C TYR A 612 1.45 0.12 -31.98
N VAL A 613 0.21 -0.13 -32.43
CA VAL A 613 -0.66 -1.18 -31.86
C VAL A 613 0.00 -2.55 -31.99
N GLY A 614 0.13 -3.25 -30.86
CA GLY A 614 0.67 -4.61 -30.80
C GLY A 614 2.20 -4.71 -30.71
N GLU A 615 2.91 -3.59 -30.54
CA GLU A 615 4.34 -3.61 -30.23
C GLU A 615 4.60 -4.38 -28.92
N PRO A 616 5.50 -5.40 -28.89
CA PRO A 616 5.74 -6.22 -27.70
C PRO A 616 6.28 -5.43 -26.50
N ILE A 617 5.56 -5.43 -25.37
CA ILE A 617 5.91 -4.65 -24.17
C ILE A 617 7.23 -5.11 -23.53
N SER A 618 7.56 -6.40 -23.58
CA SER A 618 8.79 -6.95 -23.00
C SER A 618 10.05 -6.27 -23.52
N ASP A 619 10.04 -5.86 -24.79
CA ASP A 619 11.22 -5.32 -25.47
C ASP A 619 11.35 -3.80 -25.24
N LEU A 620 10.32 -3.20 -24.64
CA LEU A 620 10.21 -1.76 -24.38
C LEU A 620 10.59 -1.38 -22.94
N ILE A 621 10.71 -2.36 -22.05
CA ILE A 621 11.02 -2.15 -20.63
C ILE A 621 12.43 -2.66 -20.35
N HIS A 622 13.38 -1.75 -20.21
CA HIS A 622 14.73 -2.05 -19.77
C HIS A 622 14.84 -1.82 -18.26
N ASP A 623 14.38 -2.80 -17.47
CA ASP A 623 14.32 -2.73 -15.99
C ASP A 623 15.67 -2.34 -15.37
N VAL A 624 16.79 -2.87 -15.85
CA VAL A 624 18.13 -2.34 -15.55
C VAL A 624 18.84 -2.08 -16.86
N TRP A 625 18.70 -0.85 -17.38
CA TRP A 625 19.37 -0.43 -18.60
C TRP A 625 20.87 -0.13 -18.37
N LYS A 626 21.18 0.53 -17.26
CA LYS A 626 22.57 0.76 -16.80
C LYS A 626 22.67 0.55 -15.30
N SER A 627 23.83 0.14 -14.83
CA SER A 627 24.14 0.02 -13.40
C SER A 627 25.51 0.62 -13.12
N PHE A 628 25.60 1.40 -12.04
CA PHE A 628 26.82 2.09 -11.63
C PHE A 628 27.11 1.74 -10.17
N GLU A 629 28.22 1.06 -9.93
CA GLU A 629 28.71 0.77 -8.58
C GLU A 629 29.19 2.06 -7.90
N CYS A 630 28.90 2.18 -6.61
CA CYS A 630 29.24 3.32 -5.79
C CYS A 630 30.35 2.92 -4.80
N SER A 631 31.43 3.70 -4.74
CA SER A 631 32.62 3.38 -3.94
C SER A 631 32.79 4.24 -2.67
N ASN A 632 31.87 5.18 -2.41
CA ASN A 632 31.99 6.18 -1.33
C ASN A 632 30.88 6.06 -0.29
N ASN A 633 31.21 6.31 0.99
CA ASN A 633 30.28 6.17 2.11
C ASN A 633 29.33 7.37 2.31
N ARG A 634 29.61 8.55 1.75
CA ARG A 634 28.80 9.76 2.03
C ARG A 634 27.78 10.11 0.94
N PHE A 635 28.21 10.08 -0.32
CA PHE A 635 27.37 10.35 -1.49
C PHE A 635 27.84 9.49 -2.67
N CYS A 636 26.88 9.04 -3.48
CA CYS A 636 27.13 8.51 -4.82
C CYS A 636 26.62 9.51 -5.86
N GLU A 637 27.51 9.95 -6.75
CA GLU A 637 27.19 10.85 -7.86
C GLU A 637 27.62 10.21 -9.17
N ILE A 638 26.71 10.12 -10.13
CA ILE A 638 26.98 9.59 -11.47
C ILE A 638 26.38 10.49 -12.54
N THR A 639 26.94 10.39 -13.75
CA THR A 639 26.41 11.04 -14.95
C THR A 639 26.35 10.01 -16.06
N PHE A 640 25.25 10.01 -16.81
CA PHE A 640 25.07 9.10 -17.94
C PHE A 640 24.33 9.77 -19.10
N THR A 641 24.52 9.21 -20.29
CA THR A 641 23.90 9.69 -21.53
C THR A 641 23.19 8.54 -22.23
N ASP A 642 22.06 8.80 -22.90
CA ASP A 642 21.50 7.88 -23.89
C ASP A 642 22.02 8.20 -25.30
N GLU A 643 23.14 7.56 -25.64
CA GLU A 643 23.80 7.68 -26.95
C GLU A 643 22.90 7.14 -28.09
N GLU A 644 21.95 6.26 -27.79
CA GLU A 644 21.05 5.62 -28.76
C GLU A 644 19.64 6.22 -28.72
N PHE A 645 19.50 7.47 -28.28
CA PHE A 645 18.21 8.14 -28.15
C PHE A 645 17.55 8.42 -29.51
N SER A 646 16.62 7.53 -29.91
CA SER A 646 15.97 7.55 -31.22
C SER A 646 14.46 7.68 -31.20
N ARG A 647 13.80 7.52 -30.04
CA ARG A 647 12.34 7.56 -29.85
C ARG A 647 12.01 8.07 -28.46
N ASP A 648 10.74 8.39 -28.23
CA ASP A 648 10.24 8.77 -26.90
C ASP A 648 10.73 7.78 -25.85
N SER A 649 11.33 8.31 -24.79
CA SER A 649 11.97 7.51 -23.75
C SER A 649 11.69 8.10 -22.38
N ILE A 650 11.43 7.22 -21.44
CA ILE A 650 11.17 7.54 -20.04
C ILE A 650 12.34 7.02 -19.23
N TYR A 651 12.90 7.87 -18.39
CA TYR A 651 14.02 7.51 -17.52
C TYR A 651 13.65 7.72 -16.07
N TYR A 652 13.97 6.75 -15.23
CA TYR A 652 14.00 6.93 -13.79
C TYR A 652 15.14 6.09 -13.21
N VAL A 653 15.47 6.33 -11.94
CA VAL A 653 16.62 5.67 -11.30
C VAL A 653 16.23 5.01 -9.99
N ARG A 654 16.92 3.92 -9.67
CA ARG A 654 16.90 3.27 -8.36
C ARG A 654 18.23 3.53 -7.65
N ALA A 655 18.18 4.13 -6.46
CA ALA A 655 19.34 4.19 -5.57
C ALA A 655 19.28 3.00 -4.61
N ILE A 656 20.21 2.06 -4.73
CA ILE A 656 20.22 0.82 -3.96
C ILE A 656 21.19 0.96 -2.79
N GLN A 657 20.66 0.90 -1.57
CA GLN A 657 21.46 0.92 -0.34
C GLN A 657 22.14 -0.44 -0.13
N GLU A 658 23.26 -0.43 0.60
CA GLU A 658 23.86 -1.64 1.14
C GLU A 658 22.83 -2.48 1.92
N PRO A 659 22.98 -3.82 1.96
CA PRO A 659 22.01 -4.69 2.63
C PRO A 659 21.89 -4.37 4.13
N THR A 660 20.65 -4.18 4.59
CA THR A 660 20.29 -4.09 6.01
C THR A 660 19.27 -5.17 6.33
N LEU A 661 19.13 -5.54 7.61
CA LEU A 661 18.05 -6.43 8.04
C LEU A 661 16.71 -5.73 7.81
N ALA A 662 15.76 -6.43 7.20
CA ALA A 662 14.42 -5.93 6.91
C ALA A 662 13.36 -6.97 7.29
N ILE A 663 12.25 -6.49 7.85
CA ILE A 663 11.07 -7.31 8.14
C ILE A 663 10.56 -7.89 6.84
N ASN A 664 10.36 -9.22 6.83
CA ASN A 664 9.92 -9.96 5.65
C ASN A 664 10.83 -9.70 4.44
N GLY A 665 12.13 -9.46 4.65
CA GLY A 665 13.10 -9.23 3.56
C GLY A 665 13.21 -10.42 2.58
N LYS A 666 12.79 -11.61 3.03
CA LYS A 666 12.64 -12.82 2.23
C LYS A 666 11.24 -13.39 2.49
N GLN A 667 10.40 -13.49 1.45
CA GLN A 667 8.99 -13.82 1.63
C GLN A 667 8.74 -15.33 1.71
N ILE A 668 9.19 -16.11 0.72
CA ILE A 668 9.05 -17.57 0.72
C ILE A 668 10.37 -18.23 0.30
N GLU A 669 10.83 -19.17 1.10
CA GLU A 669 11.96 -20.06 0.77
C GLU A 669 11.44 -21.46 0.48
N VAL A 670 11.69 -21.97 -0.73
CA VAL A 670 11.33 -23.33 -1.13
C VAL A 670 12.59 -24.19 -1.15
N HIS A 671 12.64 -25.18 -0.27
CA HIS A 671 13.70 -26.19 -0.25
C HIS A 671 13.27 -27.43 -1.03
N LEU A 672 14.12 -27.84 -1.96
CA LEU A 672 13.94 -29.08 -2.71
C LEU A 672 14.36 -30.26 -1.83
N ASP A 673 13.41 -31.11 -1.45
CA ASP A 673 13.68 -32.40 -0.79
C ASP A 673 13.29 -33.56 -1.73
N GLN A 674 13.98 -34.69 -1.62
CA GLN A 674 13.84 -35.88 -2.46
C GLN A 674 12.43 -36.52 -2.40
N LYS A 675 11.60 -36.14 -1.40
CA LYS A 675 10.24 -36.66 -1.21
C LYS A 675 9.13 -35.62 -1.37
N LYS A 676 9.34 -34.35 -0.99
CA LYS A 676 8.35 -33.26 -1.09
C LYS A 676 9.03 -31.89 -0.94
N ASN A 677 8.72 -30.93 -1.81
CA ASN A 677 9.19 -29.55 -1.62
C ASN A 677 8.63 -28.96 -0.31
N ILE A 678 9.47 -28.27 0.45
CA ILE A 678 9.09 -27.64 1.73
C ILE A 678 9.19 -26.13 1.54
N ALA A 679 8.11 -25.41 1.85
CA ALA A 679 8.09 -23.95 1.87
C ALA A 679 8.16 -23.44 3.31
N ASN A 680 9.05 -22.47 3.54
CA ASN A 680 9.19 -21.74 4.79
C ASN A 680 8.88 -20.26 4.54
N PHE A 681 8.07 -19.66 5.41
CA PHE A 681 7.70 -18.25 5.37
C PHE A 681 7.16 -17.82 6.73
N CYS A 682 7.10 -16.50 6.92
CA CYS A 682 6.65 -15.91 8.17
C CYS A 682 5.14 -15.75 8.22
N LYS A 683 4.53 -16.48 9.15
CA LYS A 683 3.09 -16.56 9.32
C LYS A 683 2.54 -15.37 10.10
N GLY A 684 1.27 -15.08 9.87
CA GLY A 684 0.50 -14.05 10.53
C GLY A 684 0.00 -14.48 11.91
N SER A 685 -0.20 -15.77 12.12
CA SER A 685 -0.65 -16.28 13.42
C SER A 685 0.49 -16.59 14.38
N TYR A 686 0.13 -17.06 15.58
CA TYR A 686 0.99 -17.67 16.60
C TYR A 686 1.90 -18.81 16.11
N LYS A 687 1.71 -19.31 14.89
CA LYS A 687 2.55 -20.34 14.28
C LYS A 687 3.97 -19.84 13.97
N THR A 688 4.15 -18.53 13.81
CA THR A 688 5.44 -17.85 13.96
C THR A 688 5.45 -17.16 15.31
N ASP A 689 6.57 -17.22 16.03
CA ASP A 689 6.69 -16.54 17.33
C ASP A 689 6.27 -15.06 17.18
N LEU A 690 5.48 -14.56 18.13
CA LEU A 690 4.93 -13.21 18.04
C LEU A 690 6.04 -12.15 18.16
N ASP A 691 7.15 -12.50 18.81
CA ASP A 691 8.33 -11.64 18.97
C ASP A 691 9.35 -11.82 17.82
N ASP A 692 9.08 -12.68 16.83
CA ASP A 692 9.95 -12.86 15.66
C ASP A 692 9.60 -11.83 14.56
N ASP A 693 10.53 -10.89 14.38
CA ASP A 693 10.46 -9.83 13.37
C ASP A 693 10.70 -10.32 11.94
N CYS A 694 11.08 -11.58 11.73
CA CYS A 694 11.31 -12.15 10.41
C CYS A 694 12.32 -11.34 9.58
N LEU A 695 13.43 -11.01 10.22
CA LEU A 695 14.45 -10.15 9.65
C LEU A 695 15.35 -10.93 8.68
N PHE A 696 15.43 -10.45 7.44
CA PHE A 696 16.35 -10.94 6.43
C PHE A 696 17.12 -9.79 5.77
N PRO A 697 18.38 -9.99 5.36
CA PRO A 697 19.12 -8.97 4.61
C PRO A 697 18.37 -8.58 3.33
N SER A 698 18.14 -7.28 3.14
CA SER A 698 17.51 -6.71 1.96
C SER A 698 18.20 -5.42 1.54
N GLN A 699 18.23 -5.16 0.24
CA GLN A 699 18.77 -3.95 -0.35
C GLN A 699 17.65 -2.93 -0.53
N GLU A 700 17.37 -2.18 0.53
CA GLU A 700 16.40 -1.08 0.52
C GLU A 700 16.77 -0.04 -0.55
N ARG A 701 15.77 0.61 -1.12
CA ARG A 701 15.96 1.46 -2.29
C ARG A 701 15.03 2.67 -2.34
N ALA A 702 15.45 3.66 -3.11
CA ALA A 702 14.62 4.79 -3.52
C ALA A 702 14.44 4.80 -5.04
N TRP A 703 13.27 5.22 -5.50
CA TRP A 703 12.92 5.34 -6.92
C TRP A 703 12.58 6.80 -7.24
N SER A 704 13.33 7.43 -8.14
CA SER A 704 12.99 8.78 -8.59
C SER A 704 11.66 8.78 -9.34
N SER A 705 10.93 9.91 -9.36
CA SER A 705 9.93 10.10 -10.40
C SER A 705 10.58 10.04 -11.79
N PRO A 706 9.84 9.64 -12.83
CA PRO A 706 10.37 9.60 -14.19
C PRO A 706 10.58 10.99 -14.80
N ILE A 707 11.57 11.11 -15.67
CA ILE A 707 11.69 12.20 -16.65
C ILE A 707 11.23 11.68 -18.00
N PHE A 708 10.24 12.36 -18.59
CA PHE A 708 9.64 12.00 -19.88
C PHE A 708 10.34 12.80 -20.98
N VAL A 709 11.13 12.11 -21.83
CA VAL A 709 11.89 12.73 -22.91
C VAL A 709 11.24 12.37 -24.25
N ASN A 710 10.54 13.34 -24.84
CA ASN A 710 9.89 13.18 -26.13
C ASN A 710 10.88 13.53 -27.26
N LYS A 711 10.87 12.74 -28.33
CA LYS A 711 11.63 12.95 -29.57
C LYS A 711 10.71 13.66 -30.59
N PRO A 712 10.96 14.93 -30.93
CA PRO A 712 10.12 15.71 -31.85
C PRO A 712 10.10 15.20 -33.29
#